data_AF-A0A927A452-F1
#
_entry.id   AF-A0A927A452-F1
#
_cell.length_a   1.000
_cell.length_b   1.000
_cell.length_c   1.000
_cell.angle_alpha   90.00
_cell.angle_beta   90.00
_cell.angle_gamma   90.00
#
_symmetry.space_group_name_H-M   'P 1'
#
loop_
_entity.id
_entity.type
_entity.pdbx_description
1 polymer ?
#
loop_
_entity_poly.entity_id
_entity_poly.type
_entity_poly.pdbx_seq_one_letter_code
_entity_poly.pdbx_strand_id
1 'polypeptide(L)'
;MAYAIARVKKLKRANIAGSAAHTSRQRETPNADPTKQNIRFIGNTDREEKLEDLVLAKIGQYEQKRKIRTDAVYCVEILLTASPSYFRPLDPTAAGYYEEERLADWLSATQQWLEKEYGDRVNSSTQASGAYLNGNSSSVGDCALHTAEGNRIVRAELHLDEVTPHIHAYFVPLDENGQLRCNHFFDGRQKMRDFQESYFAAVQHLGLERGIRGSVAKHQDIKDFYRIVEEGKDLNSELTIAQMRAKAADRDRAVQSKSSMERTAKRLVKENETLRQRIKELEAQKDQLQQQVKQLSDLPLEDVAWHLGLNQDNSSYRCWKGGEHIIYINGSYWSHLAPDTQKTGNVAANSQKTSASPGAITGTGAVALVKHINGCNFREAIAWLNDRFGDEGMQRAVTHYARQQAQMVIQEQEAPQFVPPVPDKSNWHLVHDYLTKKRRLPTELVQELYQRGLVYADDQENAVFLLRNLNGETKGAFLQGTRAEDNTLEEDNTFTGYATGFTGYAIGTKRSDGWFYLQWGGQPTDEIQKVVLLKSPLDVLSYAMLEVERHRGLPGGVPQQRIMYMTVDSPRSLPVELLQDIPEVICAYDNNAAGDEMAGAVSELLPQATRVKPQAQNWHEELLALLRWQQREREYQQQRQKQQRQRERESELEL
;
A
#
# COMPACT_ATOMS: atom_id res chain seq x y z
N MET A 1 31.52 -8.78 8.10
CA MET A 1 32.70 -7.99 8.52
C MET A 1 33.55 -7.73 7.30
N ALA A 2 34.06 -6.50 7.15
CA ALA A 2 34.90 -6.11 6.03
C ALA A 2 36.29 -5.74 6.53
N TYR A 3 37.34 -6.28 5.92
CA TYR A 3 38.72 -6.08 6.34
C TYR A 3 39.48 -5.13 5.41
N ALA A 4 40.38 -4.34 6.00
CA ALA A 4 41.42 -3.61 5.29
C ALA A 4 42.54 -4.59 4.84
N ILE A 5 42.91 -4.54 3.56
CA ILE A 5 43.88 -5.46 2.96
C ILE A 5 45.05 -4.64 2.40
N ALA A 6 46.24 -4.83 2.98
CA ALA A 6 47.48 -4.25 2.50
C ALA A 6 48.61 -5.29 2.43
N ARG A 7 49.37 -5.24 1.35
CA ARG A 7 50.44 -6.19 1.04
C ARG A 7 51.57 -5.49 0.29
N VAL A 8 52.77 -6.03 0.44
CA VAL A 8 53.93 -5.63 -0.38
C VAL A 8 54.51 -6.80 -1.17
N LYS A 9 55.03 -6.50 -2.36
CA LYS A 9 55.82 -7.41 -3.20
C LYS A 9 57.13 -6.72 -3.60
N LYS A 10 58.26 -7.34 -3.24
CA LYS A 10 59.59 -6.81 -3.54
C LYS A 10 59.94 -7.09 -5.00
N LEU A 11 60.22 -6.05 -5.79
CA LEU A 11 60.58 -6.14 -7.20
C LEU A 11 62.08 -5.88 -7.39
N LYS A 12 62.79 -6.90 -7.89
CA LYS A 12 64.14 -6.70 -8.45
C LYS A 12 64.01 -6.07 -9.82
N ARG A 13 65.08 -5.48 -10.35
CA ARG A 13 65.09 -4.80 -11.65
C ARG A 13 64.42 -5.61 -12.77
N ALA A 14 64.80 -6.89 -12.92
CA ALA A 14 64.23 -7.79 -13.93
C ALA A 14 62.71 -8.08 -13.78
N ASN A 15 62.12 -7.81 -12.60
CA ASN A 15 60.71 -8.06 -12.34
C ASN A 15 59.83 -6.81 -12.53
N ILE A 16 60.43 -5.62 -12.68
CA ILE A 16 59.71 -4.34 -12.78
C ILE A 16 58.87 -4.31 -14.06
N ALA A 17 59.50 -4.57 -15.22
CA ALA A 17 58.79 -4.57 -16.51
C ALA A 17 57.66 -5.61 -16.55
N GLY A 18 57.85 -6.77 -15.92
CA GLY A 18 56.83 -7.81 -15.83
C GLY A 18 55.63 -7.44 -14.95
N SER A 19 55.86 -6.77 -13.82
CA SER A 19 54.79 -6.23 -12.97
C SER A 19 54.06 -5.07 -13.67
N ALA A 20 54.81 -4.13 -14.25
CA ALA A 20 54.26 -2.98 -14.95
C ALA A 20 53.37 -3.38 -16.14
N ALA A 21 53.78 -4.37 -16.94
CA ALA A 21 53.00 -4.84 -18.08
C ALA A 21 51.66 -5.50 -17.68
N HIS A 22 51.60 -6.09 -16.47
CA HIS A 22 50.37 -6.67 -15.92
C HIS A 22 49.40 -5.58 -15.44
N THR A 23 49.90 -4.55 -14.76
CA THR A 23 49.08 -3.43 -14.26
C THR A 23 48.66 -2.47 -15.36
N SER A 24 49.51 -2.23 -16.37
CA SER A 24 49.18 -1.39 -17.53
C SER A 24 48.42 -2.12 -18.64
N ARG A 25 47.96 -3.36 -18.40
CA ARG A 25 47.21 -4.21 -19.35
C ARG A 25 47.88 -4.39 -20.72
N GLN A 26 49.22 -4.40 -20.76
CA GLN A 26 50.00 -4.71 -21.97
C GLN A 26 50.10 -6.23 -22.25
N ARG A 27 49.47 -7.05 -21.39
CA ARG A 27 49.31 -8.50 -21.54
C ARG A 27 47.85 -8.87 -21.27
N GLU A 28 47.35 -9.88 -21.96
CA GLU A 28 45.98 -10.39 -21.77
C GLU A 28 45.81 -10.90 -20.33
N THR A 29 44.80 -10.37 -19.64
CA THR A 29 44.47 -10.71 -18.24
C THR A 29 43.05 -11.26 -18.22
N PRO A 30 42.85 -12.58 -18.05
CA PRO A 30 41.56 -13.24 -18.26
C PRO A 30 40.39 -12.70 -17.41
N ASN A 31 40.68 -12.05 -16.28
CA ASN A 31 39.69 -11.57 -15.32
C ASN A 31 39.48 -10.05 -15.36
N ALA A 32 40.05 -9.34 -16.34
CA ALA A 32 39.91 -7.90 -16.50
C ALA A 32 38.87 -7.56 -17.58
N ASP A 33 37.96 -6.64 -17.26
CA ASP A 33 36.96 -6.10 -18.17
C ASP A 33 37.56 -4.95 -19.00
N PRO A 34 37.77 -5.14 -20.33
CA PRO A 34 38.44 -4.17 -21.18
C PRO A 34 37.63 -2.87 -21.38
N THR A 35 36.35 -2.85 -20.98
CA THR A 35 35.48 -1.68 -21.10
C THR A 35 35.68 -0.67 -19.96
N LYS A 36 36.32 -1.07 -18.87
CA LYS A 36 36.55 -0.24 -17.69
C LYS A 36 37.96 0.37 -17.73
N GLN A 37 38.05 1.64 -17.32
CA GLN A 37 39.32 2.35 -17.29
C GLN A 37 39.89 2.39 -15.87
N ASN A 38 41.18 2.08 -15.76
CA ASN A 38 41.94 2.24 -14.53
C ASN A 38 42.37 3.70 -14.36
N ILE A 39 42.39 4.18 -13.11
CA ILE A 39 42.62 5.58 -12.79
C ILE A 39 44.02 5.72 -12.18
N ARG A 40 44.90 6.46 -12.85
CA ARG A 40 46.21 6.85 -12.30
C ARG A 40 46.05 8.15 -11.52
N PHE A 41 46.38 8.14 -10.24
CA PHE A 41 46.23 9.31 -9.36
C PHE A 41 47.57 9.80 -8.76
N ILE A 42 48.65 9.02 -8.87
CA ILE A 42 50.04 9.46 -8.60
C ILE A 42 50.92 9.08 -9.80
N GLY A 43 51.72 10.04 -10.29
CA GLY A 43 52.61 9.87 -11.44
C GLY A 43 52.11 10.57 -12.71
N ASN A 44 52.95 10.66 -13.74
CA ASN A 44 52.59 11.28 -15.02
C ASN A 44 51.44 10.50 -15.69
N THR A 45 50.53 11.18 -16.39
CA THR A 45 49.43 10.55 -17.15
C THR A 45 49.87 9.93 -18.48
N ASP A 46 51.10 10.18 -18.91
CA ASP A 46 51.65 9.57 -20.12
C ASP A 46 51.68 8.03 -20.01
N ARG A 47 51.12 7.36 -21.01
CA ARG A 47 51.00 5.90 -21.07
C ARG A 47 52.25 5.22 -21.66
N GLU A 48 53.14 5.99 -22.28
CA GLU A 48 54.38 5.47 -22.90
C GLU A 48 55.55 5.38 -21.92
N GLU A 49 55.45 6.02 -20.75
CA GLU A 49 56.49 6.03 -19.75
C GLU A 49 56.65 4.67 -19.05
N LYS A 50 57.85 4.09 -19.13
CA LYS A 50 58.13 2.79 -18.52
C LYS A 50 58.39 2.97 -17.03
N LEU A 51 57.74 2.12 -16.22
CA LEU A 51 57.95 2.10 -14.77
C LEU A 51 59.42 1.87 -14.39
N GLU A 52 60.17 1.08 -15.17
CA GLU A 52 61.61 0.90 -14.92
C GLU A 52 62.38 2.22 -15.04
N ASP A 53 62.07 3.03 -16.04
CA ASP A 53 62.73 4.32 -16.27
C ASP A 53 62.41 5.30 -15.13
N LEU A 54 61.15 5.34 -14.66
CA LEU A 54 60.74 6.11 -13.49
C LEU A 54 61.50 5.70 -12.21
N VAL A 55 61.61 4.39 -11.96
CA VAL A 55 62.32 3.87 -10.78
C VAL A 55 63.82 4.20 -10.87
N LEU A 56 64.43 4.03 -12.05
CA LEU A 56 65.85 4.34 -12.25
C LEU A 56 66.13 5.83 -12.17
N ALA A 57 65.24 6.67 -12.72
CA ALA A 57 65.33 8.12 -12.60
C ALA A 57 65.24 8.56 -11.14
N LYS A 58 64.30 8.00 -10.36
CA LYS A 58 64.16 8.30 -8.93
C LYS A 58 65.39 7.88 -8.11
N ILE A 59 65.98 6.71 -8.39
CA ILE A 59 67.24 6.28 -7.76
C ILE A 59 68.39 7.20 -8.20
N GLY A 60 68.42 7.59 -9.47
CA GLY A 60 69.45 8.45 -10.07
C GLY A 60 69.47 9.89 -9.55
N GLN A 61 68.41 10.35 -8.86
CA GLN A 61 68.40 11.63 -8.15
C GLN A 61 69.41 11.66 -6.98
N TYR A 62 69.87 10.50 -6.49
CA TYR A 62 70.74 10.38 -5.34
C TYR A 62 72.00 9.56 -5.65
N GLU A 63 73.16 10.09 -5.30
CA GLU A 63 74.43 9.36 -5.44
C GLU A 63 74.46 8.14 -4.50
N GLN A 64 74.63 6.95 -5.08
CA GLN A 64 74.73 5.70 -4.31
C GLN A 64 76.17 5.47 -3.85
N LYS A 65 76.38 5.34 -2.53
CA LYS A 65 77.72 5.17 -1.93
C LYS A 65 78.46 3.90 -2.39
N ARG A 66 77.72 2.93 -2.94
CA ARG A 66 78.25 1.65 -3.44
C ARG A 66 77.46 1.24 -4.68
N LYS A 67 78.08 0.45 -5.55
CA LYS A 67 77.40 -0.20 -6.68
C LYS A 67 76.18 -0.99 -6.19
N ILE A 68 75.02 -0.74 -6.78
CA ILE A 68 73.78 -1.46 -6.45
C ILE A 68 73.95 -2.94 -6.79
N ARG A 69 73.67 -3.82 -5.83
CA ARG A 69 73.73 -5.28 -5.99
C ARG A 69 72.75 -5.77 -7.06
N THR A 70 73.11 -6.83 -7.77
CA THR A 70 72.31 -7.39 -8.88
C THR A 70 70.95 -7.92 -8.44
N ASP A 71 70.83 -8.34 -7.20
CA ASP A 71 69.60 -8.85 -6.59
C ASP A 71 68.92 -7.84 -5.65
N ALA A 72 69.29 -6.56 -5.72
CA ALA A 72 68.64 -5.51 -4.94
C ALA A 72 67.16 -5.38 -5.33
N VAL A 73 66.38 -4.93 -4.36
CA VAL A 73 64.99 -4.55 -4.55
C VAL A 73 64.98 -3.09 -4.97
N TYR A 74 64.66 -2.86 -6.24
CA TYR A 74 64.64 -1.52 -6.85
C TYR A 74 63.29 -0.83 -6.59
N CYS A 75 62.22 -1.61 -6.48
CA CYS A 75 60.87 -1.12 -6.26
C CYS A 75 60.11 -2.10 -5.35
N VAL A 76 59.14 -1.59 -4.61
CA VAL A 76 58.17 -2.38 -3.86
C VAL A 76 56.79 -2.05 -4.41
N GLU A 77 56.08 -3.07 -4.86
CA GLU A 77 54.68 -2.97 -5.25
C GLU A 77 53.81 -3.16 -4.02
N ILE A 78 53.02 -2.14 -3.69
CA ILE A 78 52.07 -2.13 -2.59
C ILE A 78 50.68 -2.37 -3.18
N LEU A 79 50.03 -3.46 -2.76
CA LEU A 79 48.64 -3.77 -3.10
C LEU A 79 47.76 -3.34 -1.94
N LEU A 80 46.79 -2.48 -2.23
CA LEU A 80 45.82 -1.95 -1.26
C LEU A 80 44.40 -2.22 -1.75
N THR A 81 43.57 -2.81 -0.90
CA THR A 81 42.15 -3.06 -1.18
C THR A 81 41.38 -3.23 0.12
N ALA A 82 40.09 -3.48 0.02
CA ALA A 82 39.21 -3.86 1.11
C ALA A 82 38.39 -5.10 0.72
N SER A 83 37.72 -5.70 1.70
CA SER A 83 36.81 -6.83 1.42
C SER A 83 35.70 -6.41 0.45
N PRO A 84 35.22 -7.29 -0.44
CA PRO A 84 34.11 -6.97 -1.34
C PRO A 84 32.86 -6.44 -0.62
N SER A 85 32.59 -6.94 0.59
CA SER A 85 31.51 -6.47 1.47
C SER A 85 31.61 -5.01 1.91
N TYR A 86 32.79 -4.38 1.77
CA TYR A 86 32.91 -2.93 1.94
C TYR A 86 32.44 -2.20 0.69
N PHE A 87 32.93 -2.56 -0.49
CA PHE A 87 32.58 -1.85 -1.74
C PHE A 87 31.14 -2.13 -2.20
N ARG A 88 30.57 -3.27 -1.81
CA ARG A 88 29.20 -3.69 -2.15
C ARG A 88 28.56 -4.40 -0.96
N PRO A 89 28.10 -3.64 0.05
CA PRO A 89 27.55 -4.21 1.30
C PRO A 89 26.27 -5.01 1.09
N LEU A 90 25.47 -4.68 0.07
CA LEU A 90 24.21 -5.35 -0.22
C LEU A 90 24.38 -6.70 -0.93
N ASP A 91 25.44 -6.85 -1.73
CA ASP A 91 25.77 -8.10 -2.41
C ASP A 91 27.28 -8.26 -2.61
N PRO A 92 28.01 -8.84 -1.63
CA PRO A 92 29.46 -9.07 -1.72
C PRO A 92 29.88 -9.96 -2.90
N THR A 93 28.95 -10.70 -3.51
CA THR A 93 29.24 -11.66 -4.60
C THR A 93 29.14 -11.03 -6.00
N ALA A 94 28.54 -9.84 -6.14
CA ALA A 94 28.41 -9.11 -7.40
C ALA A 94 29.76 -8.55 -7.91
N ALA A 95 30.61 -9.43 -8.45
CA ALA A 95 31.91 -9.10 -9.04
C ALA A 95 31.84 -7.94 -10.03
N GLY A 96 32.76 -6.97 -9.92
CA GLY A 96 32.82 -5.81 -10.80
C GLY A 96 31.84 -4.67 -10.50
N TYR A 97 30.88 -4.86 -9.58
CA TYR A 97 30.05 -3.78 -9.03
C TYR A 97 30.66 -3.21 -7.74
N TYR A 98 30.45 -1.91 -7.50
CA TYR A 98 30.83 -1.18 -6.29
C TYR A 98 29.95 0.06 -6.11
N GLU A 99 29.70 0.46 -4.87
CA GLU A 99 29.05 1.73 -4.51
C GLU A 99 30.07 2.88 -4.67
N GLU A 100 29.74 3.88 -5.48
CA GLU A 100 30.67 4.96 -5.85
C GLU A 100 31.13 5.79 -4.65
N GLU A 101 30.23 6.11 -3.70
CA GLU A 101 30.54 6.87 -2.50
C GLU A 101 31.58 6.15 -1.63
N ARG A 102 31.39 4.85 -1.40
CA ARG A 102 32.32 4.03 -0.61
C ARG A 102 33.68 3.87 -1.28
N LEU A 103 33.69 3.76 -2.60
CA LEU A 103 34.91 3.73 -3.39
C LEU A 103 35.67 5.06 -3.25
N ALA A 104 34.98 6.19 -3.36
CA ALA A 104 35.56 7.52 -3.21
C ALA A 104 36.13 7.74 -1.81
N ASP A 105 35.40 7.38 -0.77
CA ASP A 105 35.85 7.47 0.63
C ASP A 105 37.12 6.63 0.87
N TRP A 106 37.14 5.39 0.38
CA TRP A 106 38.29 4.51 0.52
C TRP A 106 39.50 4.99 -0.28
N LEU A 107 39.29 5.47 -1.51
CA LEU A 107 40.34 6.03 -2.35
C LEU A 107 40.97 7.24 -1.68
N SER A 108 40.16 8.18 -1.19
CA SER A 108 40.61 9.38 -0.48
C SER A 108 41.46 9.04 0.75
N ALA A 109 40.97 8.14 1.61
CA ALA A 109 41.71 7.70 2.80
C ALA A 109 43.04 6.99 2.43
N THR A 110 43.03 6.19 1.37
CA THR A 110 44.21 5.46 0.90
C THR A 110 45.25 6.38 0.29
N GLN A 111 44.83 7.38 -0.50
CA GLN A 111 45.71 8.38 -1.07
C GLN A 111 46.41 9.21 0.02
N GLN A 112 45.63 9.72 1.00
CA GLN A 112 46.18 10.48 2.13
C GLN A 112 47.21 9.67 2.91
N TRP A 113 46.97 8.35 3.10
CA TRP A 113 47.93 7.47 3.75
C TRP A 113 49.21 7.29 2.94
N LEU A 114 49.11 7.07 1.62
CA LEU A 114 50.29 6.94 0.74
C LEU A 114 51.17 8.19 0.78
N GLU A 115 50.56 9.38 0.72
CA GLU A 115 51.26 10.66 0.78
C GLU A 115 51.93 10.88 2.15
N LYS A 116 51.20 10.61 3.24
CA LYS A 116 51.70 10.79 4.60
C LYS A 116 52.88 9.88 4.94
N GLU A 117 52.81 8.61 4.55
CA GLU A 117 53.80 7.59 4.90
C GLU A 117 54.98 7.54 3.92
N TYR A 118 54.74 7.85 2.64
CA TYR A 118 55.73 7.65 1.56
C TYR A 118 56.04 8.89 0.70
N GLY A 119 55.43 10.04 0.96
CA GLY A 119 55.85 11.32 0.38
C GLY A 119 57.25 11.74 0.85
N ASP A 120 58.04 12.44 0.02
CA ASP A 120 59.36 12.92 0.45
C ASP A 120 59.18 14.07 1.46
N ARG A 121 59.85 13.95 2.61
CA ARG A 121 60.00 15.05 3.59
C ARG A 121 61.22 15.93 3.31
N VAL A 122 61.87 15.76 2.16
CA VAL A 122 63.12 16.43 1.80
C VAL A 122 62.84 17.48 0.72
N ASN A 123 62.16 18.55 1.11
CA ASN A 123 62.23 19.91 0.54
C ASN A 123 61.14 20.75 1.23
N SER A 124 61.43 21.19 2.45
CA SER A 124 60.69 22.27 3.11
C SER A 124 60.96 23.60 2.40
N SER A 125 60.31 23.85 1.26
CA SER A 125 60.14 25.21 0.68
C SER A 125 59.30 25.24 -0.59
N THR A 126 58.17 24.53 -0.65
CA THR A 126 57.06 24.97 -1.52
C THR A 126 55.77 24.77 -0.75
N GLN A 127 55.08 25.87 -0.48
CA GLN A 127 53.75 25.86 0.12
C GLN A 127 52.83 24.98 -0.74
N ALA A 128 52.46 23.80 -0.23
CA ALA A 128 51.28 23.11 -0.73
C ALA A 128 50.08 23.95 -0.30
N SER A 129 49.54 24.68 -1.26
CA SER A 129 48.30 25.45 -1.17
C SER A 129 47.19 24.57 -0.59
N GLY A 130 46.62 25.03 0.53
CA GLY A 130 45.45 24.42 1.12
C GLY A 130 44.26 24.46 0.14
N ALA A 131 43.84 23.29 -0.29
CA ALA A 131 42.51 23.04 -0.82
C ALA A 131 42.04 21.68 -0.27
N TYR A 132 41.71 21.65 1.02
CA TYR A 132 40.82 20.62 1.54
C TYR A 132 39.44 20.89 0.91
N LEU A 133 39.02 20.03 -0.01
CA LEU A 133 37.65 20.06 -0.52
C LEU A 133 36.70 19.69 0.63
N ASN A 134 36.04 20.71 1.18
CA ASN A 134 34.78 20.52 1.86
C ASN A 134 33.75 20.01 0.84
N GLY A 135 33.11 18.89 1.15
CA GLY A 135 31.75 18.49 0.77
C GLY A 135 31.30 18.70 -0.68
N ASN A 136 30.92 17.60 -1.32
CA ASN A 136 30.18 17.47 -2.59
C ASN A 136 31.01 17.52 -3.88
N SER A 137 31.65 16.39 -4.22
CA SER A 137 31.73 15.94 -5.62
C SER A 137 31.42 14.44 -5.70
N SER A 138 30.28 14.11 -6.30
CA SER A 138 29.72 12.75 -6.38
C SER A 138 30.23 11.96 -7.58
N SER A 139 31.48 12.18 -8.00
CA SER A 139 32.05 11.43 -9.14
C SER A 139 33.52 11.15 -8.93
N VAL A 140 33.90 9.87 -9.06
CA VAL A 140 35.27 9.33 -8.98
C VAL A 140 36.22 9.91 -10.05
N GLY A 141 35.73 10.80 -10.93
CA GLY A 141 36.47 11.43 -12.03
C GLY A 141 37.38 12.61 -11.67
N ASP A 142 37.28 13.19 -10.47
CA ASP A 142 37.99 14.43 -10.08
C ASP A 142 39.14 14.20 -9.07
N CYS A 143 39.85 13.08 -9.14
CA CYS A 143 41.09 12.90 -8.38
C CYS A 143 42.19 13.81 -8.95
N ALA A 144 42.54 14.87 -8.22
CA ALA A 144 43.62 15.78 -8.59
C ALA A 144 44.94 15.01 -8.82
N LEU A 145 45.55 15.20 -9.98
CA LEU A 145 46.83 14.57 -10.35
C LEU A 145 47.96 15.21 -9.53
N HIS A 146 48.63 14.41 -8.70
CA HIS A 146 49.82 14.84 -7.99
C HIS A 146 51.09 14.48 -8.75
N THR A 147 51.99 15.46 -8.95
CA THR A 147 53.27 15.26 -9.64
C THR A 147 54.20 14.40 -8.78
N ALA A 148 54.90 13.44 -9.40
CA ALA A 148 55.84 12.54 -8.70
C ALA A 148 57.15 13.22 -8.26
N GLU A 149 57.28 14.53 -8.48
CA GLU A 149 58.45 15.35 -8.18
C GLU A 149 58.55 15.60 -6.67
N GLY A 150 58.96 14.57 -5.93
CA GLY A 150 59.08 14.60 -4.47
C GLY A 150 58.28 13.50 -3.75
N ASN A 151 57.83 12.45 -4.43
CA ASN A 151 57.22 11.29 -3.78
C ASN A 151 58.11 10.05 -3.97
N ARG A 152 58.24 9.18 -2.94
CA ARG A 152 58.89 7.87 -3.10
C ARG A 152 57.98 6.87 -3.80
N ILE A 153 56.68 7.16 -3.87
CA ILE A 153 55.73 6.52 -4.78
C ILE A 153 55.90 7.16 -6.16
N VAL A 154 56.43 6.38 -7.11
CA VAL A 154 56.64 6.86 -8.50
C VAL A 154 55.39 6.70 -9.36
N ARG A 155 54.47 5.83 -8.97
CA ARG A 155 53.21 5.55 -9.67
C ARG A 155 52.20 4.91 -8.73
N ALA A 156 50.94 5.33 -8.78
CA ALA A 156 49.82 4.63 -8.13
C ALA A 156 48.59 4.61 -9.04
N GLU A 157 47.99 3.43 -9.19
CA GLU A 157 46.85 3.19 -10.07
C GLU A 157 45.76 2.42 -9.35
N LEU A 158 44.54 2.93 -9.46
CA LEU A 158 43.30 2.28 -9.06
C LEU A 158 42.78 1.42 -10.22
N HIS A 159 42.67 0.13 -9.97
CA HIS A 159 42.09 -0.83 -10.90
C HIS A 159 40.59 -1.03 -10.62
N LEU A 160 39.78 -0.79 -11.64
CA LEU A 160 38.31 -0.93 -11.60
C LEU A 160 37.79 -2.00 -12.56
N ASP A 161 38.69 -2.54 -13.37
CA ASP A 161 38.46 -3.54 -14.41
C ASP A 161 38.45 -4.98 -13.87
N GLU A 162 38.84 -5.23 -12.61
CA GLU A 162 38.80 -6.56 -11.99
C GLU A 162 37.61 -6.73 -10.99
N VAL A 163 37.54 -7.89 -10.34
CA VAL A 163 36.44 -8.31 -9.44
C VAL A 163 36.20 -7.35 -8.27
N THR A 164 37.25 -6.77 -7.71
CA THR A 164 37.18 -5.85 -6.54
C THR A 164 38.14 -4.68 -6.78
N PRO A 165 37.71 -3.43 -6.52
CA PRO A 165 38.59 -2.27 -6.60
C PRO A 165 39.86 -2.45 -5.77
N HIS A 166 41.02 -2.21 -6.37
CA HIS A 166 42.31 -2.32 -5.69
C HIS A 166 43.33 -1.36 -6.30
N ILE A 167 44.32 -0.97 -5.51
CA ILE A 167 45.38 -0.05 -5.90
C ILE A 167 46.70 -0.79 -5.97
N HIS A 168 47.45 -0.56 -7.05
CA HIS A 168 48.87 -0.87 -7.15
C HIS A 168 49.68 0.42 -7.02
N ALA A 169 50.46 0.55 -5.94
CA ALA A 169 51.38 1.66 -5.73
C ALA A 169 52.83 1.20 -5.77
N TYR A 170 53.68 1.92 -6.49
CA TYR A 170 55.08 1.57 -6.73
C TYR A 170 56.02 2.47 -5.93
N PHE A 171 56.58 1.90 -4.86
CA PHE A 171 57.45 2.57 -3.91
C PHE A 171 58.93 2.29 -4.20
N VAL A 172 59.75 3.33 -4.33
CA VAL A 172 61.22 3.20 -4.42
C VAL A 172 61.82 3.33 -3.01
N PRO A 173 62.45 2.28 -2.45
CA PRO A 173 62.86 2.26 -1.06
C PRO A 173 64.18 3.00 -0.81
N LEU A 174 64.16 4.32 -0.96
CA LEU A 174 65.27 5.21 -0.63
C LEU A 174 65.17 5.62 0.85
N ASP A 175 66.25 5.39 1.61
CA ASP A 175 66.34 5.86 3.00
C ASP A 175 66.50 7.39 3.08
N GLU A 176 66.59 7.94 4.28
CA GLU A 176 66.73 9.38 4.50
C GLU A 176 68.01 9.97 3.90
N ASN A 177 69.00 9.12 3.59
CA ASN A 177 70.26 9.49 2.94
C ASN A 177 70.25 9.21 1.43
N GLY A 178 69.08 8.96 0.84
CA GLY A 178 68.92 8.65 -0.57
C GLY A 178 69.51 7.30 -0.98
N GLN A 179 69.80 6.40 -0.03
CA GLN A 179 70.38 5.09 -0.33
C GLN A 179 69.29 4.04 -0.53
N LEU A 180 69.42 3.21 -1.59
CA LEU A 180 68.46 2.15 -1.86
C LEU A 180 68.52 1.03 -0.81
N ARG A 181 67.54 0.98 0.09
CA ARG A 181 67.49 0.06 1.24
C ARG A 181 66.07 -0.43 1.55
N CYS A 182 65.60 -1.44 0.83
CA CYS A 182 64.30 -2.08 1.13
C CYS A 182 64.21 -2.65 2.56
N ASN A 183 65.33 -3.11 3.14
CA ASN A 183 65.32 -3.66 4.49
C ASN A 183 65.09 -2.58 5.58
N HIS A 184 65.36 -1.32 5.25
CA HIS A 184 65.03 -0.19 6.15
C HIS A 184 63.52 -0.10 6.38
N PHE A 185 62.70 -0.45 5.38
CA PHE A 185 61.25 -0.29 5.43
C PHE A 185 60.50 -1.60 5.74
N PHE A 186 60.93 -2.72 5.18
CA PHE A 186 60.14 -3.97 5.19
C PHE A 186 60.94 -5.19 5.65
N ASP A 187 61.86 -5.02 6.59
CA ASP A 187 62.60 -6.13 7.22
C ASP A 187 62.06 -6.49 8.60
N GLY A 188 61.88 -7.79 8.84
CA GLY A 188 61.37 -8.33 10.09
C GLY A 188 59.85 -8.27 10.26
N ARG A 189 59.36 -9.06 11.23
CA ARG A 189 57.93 -9.18 11.55
C ARG A 189 57.32 -7.90 12.13
N GLN A 190 58.13 -7.10 12.83
CA GLN A 190 57.67 -5.87 13.47
C GLN A 190 57.29 -4.81 12.43
N LYS A 191 58.18 -4.49 11.49
CA LYS A 191 57.89 -3.51 10.44
C LYS A 191 56.71 -3.90 9.55
N MET A 192 56.55 -5.20 9.27
CA MET A 192 55.37 -5.70 8.53
C MET A 192 54.07 -5.59 9.33
N ARG A 193 54.14 -5.71 10.66
CA ARG A 193 52.99 -5.47 11.54
C ARG A 193 52.64 -3.99 11.56
N ASP A 194 53.64 -3.13 11.73
CA ASP A 194 53.48 -1.68 11.79
C ASP A 194 52.93 -1.13 10.47
N PHE A 195 53.39 -1.65 9.32
CA PHE A 195 52.84 -1.35 8.00
C PHE A 195 51.35 -1.67 7.88
N GLN A 196 50.92 -2.85 8.34
CA GLN A 196 49.51 -3.21 8.30
C GLN A 196 48.67 -2.45 9.33
N GLU A 197 49.27 -2.07 10.46
CA GLU A 197 48.62 -1.27 11.51
C GLU A 197 48.43 0.18 11.05
N SER A 198 49.42 0.77 10.37
CA SER A 198 49.35 2.14 9.87
C SER A 198 48.31 2.29 8.76
N TYR A 199 48.23 1.33 7.84
CA TYR A 199 47.19 1.33 6.81
C TYR A 199 45.79 1.15 7.42
N PHE A 200 45.65 0.20 8.36
CA PHE A 200 44.37 0.01 9.06
C PHE A 200 43.92 1.27 9.79
N ALA A 201 44.81 1.95 10.52
CA ALA A 201 44.48 3.18 11.22
C ALA A 201 43.96 4.28 10.27
N ALA A 202 44.48 4.35 9.04
CA ALA A 202 44.02 5.32 8.05
C ALA A 202 42.59 5.03 7.56
N VAL A 203 42.20 3.76 7.46
CA VAL A 203 40.89 3.37 6.88
C VAL A 203 39.87 2.89 7.92
N GLN A 204 40.21 2.91 9.21
CA GLN A 204 39.36 2.41 10.30
C GLN A 204 38.02 3.17 10.38
N HIS A 205 38.02 4.48 10.14
CA HIS A 205 36.83 5.31 10.19
C HIS A 205 35.77 4.94 9.14
N LEU A 206 36.14 4.17 8.11
CA LEU A 206 35.26 3.64 7.08
C LEU A 206 34.52 2.37 7.51
N GLY A 207 34.67 1.93 8.76
CA GLY A 207 34.07 0.70 9.28
C GLY A 207 34.78 -0.58 8.85
N LEU A 208 36.02 -0.45 8.35
CA LEU A 208 36.89 -1.59 8.06
C LEU A 208 37.53 -2.13 9.34
N GLU A 209 37.79 -3.43 9.37
CA GLU A 209 38.46 -4.13 10.45
C GLU A 209 39.89 -4.52 10.10
N ARG A 210 40.72 -4.69 11.13
CA ARG A 210 42.10 -5.12 11.01
C ARG A 210 42.15 -6.61 10.71
N GLY A 211 42.98 -7.03 9.74
CA GLY A 211 43.25 -8.45 9.53
C GLY A 211 43.80 -9.14 10.78
N ILE A 212 43.45 -10.42 10.98
CA ILE A 212 43.73 -11.19 12.21
C ILE A 212 45.23 -11.14 12.60
N ARG A 213 45.53 -10.64 13.80
CA ARG A 213 46.89 -10.60 14.34
C ARG A 213 47.41 -12.02 14.59
N GLY A 214 48.62 -12.30 14.12
CA GLY A 214 49.21 -13.64 14.25
C GLY A 214 48.61 -14.69 13.29
N SER A 215 47.88 -14.26 12.25
CA SER A 215 47.35 -15.17 11.23
C SER A 215 48.44 -16.07 10.65
N VAL A 216 48.16 -17.38 10.62
CA VAL A 216 49.00 -18.41 10.00
C VAL A 216 48.68 -18.61 8.51
N ALA A 217 47.80 -17.78 7.95
CA ALA A 217 47.40 -17.86 6.56
C ALA A 217 48.62 -17.64 5.64
N LYS A 218 48.87 -18.60 4.76
CA LYS A 218 49.87 -18.47 3.70
C LYS A 218 49.27 -17.71 2.53
N HIS A 219 50.01 -16.74 1.99
CA HIS A 219 49.63 -16.13 0.72
C HIS A 219 49.54 -17.22 -0.36
N GLN A 220 48.40 -17.28 -1.02
CA GLN A 220 48.23 -18.03 -2.26
C GLN A 220 48.33 -17.06 -3.42
N ASP A 221 49.17 -17.37 -4.41
CA ASP A 221 49.23 -16.59 -5.65
C ASP A 221 47.84 -16.59 -6.31
N ILE A 222 47.44 -15.47 -6.89
CA ILE A 222 46.12 -15.31 -7.54
C ILE A 222 45.96 -16.36 -8.66
N LYS A 223 47.05 -16.68 -9.38
CA LYS A 223 47.06 -17.71 -10.41
C LYS A 223 46.86 -19.13 -9.84
N ASP A 224 47.32 -19.37 -8.61
CA ASP A 224 47.13 -20.64 -7.91
C ASP A 224 45.71 -20.77 -7.36
N PHE A 225 45.13 -19.69 -6.86
CA PHE A 225 43.76 -19.67 -6.35
C PHE A 225 42.74 -19.99 -7.45
N TYR A 226 42.84 -19.34 -8.62
CA TYR A 226 41.95 -19.64 -9.76
C TYR A 226 42.24 -21.01 -10.38
N ARG A 227 43.49 -21.45 -10.48
CA ARG A 227 43.83 -22.81 -10.96
C ARG A 227 43.29 -23.92 -10.06
N ILE A 228 43.28 -23.73 -8.74
CA ILE A 228 42.70 -24.67 -7.78
C ILE A 228 41.16 -24.72 -7.88
N VAL A 229 40.52 -23.60 -8.23
CA VAL A 229 39.06 -23.48 -8.35
C VAL A 229 38.55 -23.93 -9.72
N GLU A 230 39.31 -23.70 -10.80
CA GLU A 230 38.90 -23.97 -12.19
C GLU A 230 39.34 -25.34 -12.72
N GLU A 231 40.54 -25.86 -12.38
CA GLU A 231 41.12 -27.00 -13.11
C GLU A 231 41.07 -28.37 -12.41
N GLY A 232 40.69 -28.48 -11.13
CA GLY A 232 40.42 -29.79 -10.51
C GLY A 232 41.51 -30.88 -10.67
N LYS A 233 42.77 -30.51 -10.86
CA LYS A 233 43.90 -31.42 -11.06
C LYS A 233 44.93 -31.30 -9.94
N ASP A 234 45.21 -32.44 -9.33
CA ASP A 234 46.31 -32.65 -8.37
C ASP A 234 47.67 -32.27 -8.97
N LEU A 235 48.49 -31.57 -8.19
CA LEU A 235 49.93 -31.48 -8.41
C LEU A 235 50.63 -32.31 -7.31
N ASN A 236 51.37 -33.32 -7.77
CA ASN A 236 52.20 -34.25 -7.00
C ASN A 236 52.81 -33.69 -5.71
N SER A 237 52.38 -34.21 -4.56
CA SER A 237 53.22 -34.47 -3.40
C SER A 237 52.54 -35.49 -2.49
N GLU A 238 53.31 -36.50 -2.06
CA GLU A 238 52.87 -37.67 -1.29
C GLU A 238 51.99 -37.29 -0.08
N LEU A 239 50.70 -37.57 -0.16
CA LEU A 239 49.75 -37.46 0.97
C LEU A 239 49.29 -38.87 1.37
N THR A 240 49.18 -39.12 2.67
CA THR A 240 48.76 -40.43 3.20
C THR A 240 47.25 -40.66 3.03
N ILE A 241 46.81 -41.93 3.00
CA ILE A 241 45.39 -42.34 2.83
C ILE A 241 44.44 -41.67 3.85
N ALA A 242 44.92 -41.45 5.08
CA ALA A 242 44.16 -40.75 6.13
C ALA A 242 43.93 -39.27 5.79
N GLN A 243 44.92 -38.60 5.20
CA GLN A 243 44.83 -37.20 4.77
C GLN A 243 43.95 -37.04 3.52
N MET A 244 43.93 -38.03 2.63
CA MET A 244 43.02 -38.06 1.47
C MET A 244 41.55 -38.18 1.91
N ARG A 245 41.24 -39.05 2.89
CA ARG A 245 39.87 -39.20 3.42
C ARG A 245 39.39 -37.94 4.16
N ALA A 246 40.26 -37.30 4.94
CA ALA A 246 39.94 -36.05 5.63
C ALA A 246 39.67 -34.91 4.64
N LYS A 247 40.52 -34.76 3.60
CA LYS A 247 40.32 -33.75 2.55
C LYS A 247 39.06 -34.02 1.70
N ALA A 248 38.74 -35.29 1.42
CA ALA A 248 37.51 -35.64 0.70
C ALA A 248 36.25 -35.31 1.53
N ALA A 249 36.27 -35.59 2.84
CA ALA A 249 35.17 -35.22 3.73
C ALA A 249 34.99 -33.70 3.89
N ASP A 250 36.10 -32.95 3.97
CA ASP A 250 36.06 -31.48 4.01
C ASP A 250 35.61 -30.89 2.67
N ARG A 251 36.01 -31.50 1.55
CA ARG A 251 35.50 -31.16 0.20
C ARG A 251 34.00 -31.37 0.11
N ASP A 252 33.50 -32.52 0.51
CA ASP A 252 32.08 -32.85 0.39
C ASP A 252 31.24 -31.96 1.33
N ARG A 253 31.73 -31.62 2.53
CA ARG A 253 31.11 -30.63 3.42
C ARG A 253 31.12 -29.23 2.81
N ALA A 254 32.22 -28.82 2.17
CA ALA A 254 32.33 -27.52 1.51
C ALA A 254 31.41 -27.42 0.27
N VAL A 255 31.29 -28.48 -0.52
CA VAL A 255 30.39 -28.55 -1.69
C VAL A 255 28.93 -28.51 -1.25
N GLN A 256 28.55 -29.26 -0.21
CA GLN A 256 27.20 -29.21 0.33
C GLN A 256 26.86 -27.83 0.91
N SER A 257 27.78 -27.24 1.68
CA SER A 257 27.63 -25.88 2.22
C SER A 257 27.49 -24.85 1.09
N LYS A 258 28.32 -24.93 0.05
CA LYS A 258 28.24 -24.06 -1.13
C LYS A 258 26.90 -24.19 -1.85
N SER A 259 26.39 -25.41 -2.06
CA SER A 259 25.10 -25.62 -2.71
C SER A 259 23.92 -25.07 -1.90
N SER A 260 23.97 -25.18 -0.56
CA SER A 260 22.97 -24.62 0.35
C SER A 260 23.01 -23.09 0.36
N MET A 261 24.21 -22.52 0.37
CA MET A 261 24.44 -21.07 0.30
C MET A 261 24.02 -20.50 -1.05
N GLU A 262 24.29 -21.18 -2.17
CA GLU A 262 23.84 -20.75 -3.51
C GLU A 262 22.32 -20.75 -3.64
N ARG A 263 21.64 -21.76 -3.09
CA ARG A 263 20.17 -21.78 -3.05
C ARG A 263 19.61 -20.65 -2.19
N THR A 264 20.23 -20.38 -1.06
CA THR A 264 19.82 -19.29 -0.15
C THR A 264 20.09 -17.92 -0.81
N ALA A 265 21.24 -17.75 -1.45
CA ALA A 265 21.59 -16.52 -2.18
C ALA A 265 20.61 -16.25 -3.33
N LYS A 266 20.27 -17.26 -4.14
CA LYS A 266 19.26 -17.13 -5.20
C LYS A 266 17.89 -16.75 -4.64
N ARG A 267 17.50 -17.31 -3.49
CA ARG A 267 16.25 -16.94 -2.81
C ARG A 267 16.28 -15.49 -2.34
N LEU A 268 17.37 -15.07 -1.70
CA LEU A 268 17.55 -13.71 -1.19
C LEU A 268 17.62 -12.66 -2.31
N VAL A 269 18.21 -12.99 -3.47
CA VAL A 269 18.21 -12.11 -4.64
C VAL A 269 16.79 -11.90 -5.15
N LYS A 270 16.03 -12.99 -5.33
CA LYS A 270 14.63 -12.92 -5.76
C LYS A 270 13.77 -12.14 -4.77
N GLU A 271 14.00 -12.33 -3.47
CA GLU A 271 13.33 -11.59 -2.41
C GLU A 271 13.69 -10.11 -2.43
N ASN A 272 14.97 -9.75 -2.62
CA ASN A 272 15.40 -8.36 -2.76
C ASN A 272 14.82 -7.68 -4.01
N GLU A 273 14.76 -8.37 -5.16
CA GLU A 273 14.10 -7.86 -6.36
C GLU A 273 12.62 -7.57 -6.08
N THR A 274 11.93 -8.49 -5.41
CA THR A 274 10.53 -8.33 -5.01
C THR A 274 10.35 -7.14 -4.06
N LEU A 275 11.24 -7.00 -3.07
CA LEU A 275 11.21 -5.88 -2.12
C LEU A 275 11.50 -4.53 -2.79
N ARG A 276 12.44 -4.47 -3.72
CA ARG A 276 12.73 -3.25 -4.50
C ARG A 276 11.54 -2.82 -5.33
N GLN A 277 10.87 -3.77 -5.98
CA GLN A 277 9.65 -3.49 -6.71
C GLN A 277 8.56 -2.96 -5.76
N ARG A 278 8.42 -3.56 -4.58
CA ARG A 278 7.46 -3.11 -3.57
C ARG A 278 7.74 -1.71 -3.04
N ILE A 279 9.00 -1.35 -2.81
CA ILE A 279 9.38 0.00 -2.37
C ILE A 279 8.97 1.02 -3.43
N LYS A 280 9.27 0.75 -4.71
CA LYS A 280 8.88 1.64 -5.82
C LYS A 280 7.37 1.82 -5.91
N GLU A 281 6.59 0.76 -5.71
CA GLU A 281 5.13 0.84 -5.65
C GLU A 281 4.64 1.69 -4.48
N LEU A 282 5.22 1.52 -3.29
CA LEU A 282 4.86 2.27 -2.09
C LEU A 282 5.21 3.75 -2.22
N GLU A 283 6.33 4.10 -2.84
CA GLU A 283 6.71 5.48 -3.14
C GLU A 283 5.70 6.14 -4.08
N ALA A 284 5.32 5.47 -5.17
CA ALA A 284 4.29 5.98 -6.08
C ALA A 284 2.93 6.15 -5.37
N GLN A 285 2.55 5.22 -4.51
CA GLN A 285 1.33 5.33 -3.70
C GLN A 285 1.38 6.50 -2.71
N LYS A 286 2.53 6.72 -2.07
CA LYS A 286 2.74 7.85 -1.16
C LYS A 286 2.59 9.18 -1.90
N ASP A 287 3.22 9.33 -3.06
CA ASP A 287 3.14 10.56 -3.85
C ASP A 287 1.69 10.82 -4.30
N GLN A 288 0.99 9.78 -4.72
CA GLN A 288 -0.43 9.86 -5.06
C GLN A 288 -1.29 10.28 -3.85
N LEU A 289 -1.07 9.69 -2.68
CA LEU A 289 -1.77 10.07 -1.45
C LEU A 289 -1.46 11.50 -1.03
N GLN A 290 -0.22 11.95 -1.17
CA GLN A 290 0.16 13.33 -0.89
C GLN A 290 -0.54 14.32 -1.83
N GLN A 291 -0.65 13.98 -3.12
CA GLN A 291 -1.39 14.79 -4.08
C GLN A 291 -2.89 14.83 -3.75
N GLN A 292 -3.48 13.70 -3.36
CA GLN A 292 -4.87 13.66 -2.89
C GLN A 292 -5.05 14.54 -1.64
N VAL A 293 -4.20 14.40 -0.62
CA VAL A 293 -4.27 15.25 0.58
C VAL A 293 -4.17 16.72 0.22
N LYS A 294 -3.28 17.11 -0.70
CA LYS A 294 -3.16 18.49 -1.17
C LYS A 294 -4.46 18.99 -1.80
N GLN A 295 -5.08 18.19 -2.68
CA GLN A 295 -6.37 18.52 -3.30
C GLN A 295 -7.50 18.64 -2.27
N LEU A 296 -7.45 17.86 -1.19
CA LEU A 296 -8.44 17.86 -0.13
C LEU A 296 -8.21 18.98 0.91
N SER A 297 -6.98 19.50 1.00
CA SER A 297 -6.58 20.54 1.93
C SER A 297 -6.94 21.95 1.45
N ASP A 298 -7.29 22.82 2.37
CA ASP A 298 -7.48 24.26 2.11
C ASP A 298 -6.17 24.94 1.66
N LEU A 299 -6.28 26.18 1.22
CA LEU A 299 -5.14 27.08 1.07
C LEU A 299 -4.46 27.36 2.43
N PRO A 300 -3.12 27.51 2.45
CA PRO A 300 -2.42 28.00 3.63
C PRO A 300 -2.97 29.38 4.03
N LEU A 301 -3.44 29.51 5.26
CA LEU A 301 -4.08 30.75 5.71
C LEU A 301 -3.10 31.91 5.79
N GLU A 302 -1.83 31.61 6.01
CA GLU A 302 -0.73 32.55 6.01
C GLU A 302 -0.58 33.23 4.63
N ASP A 303 -0.63 32.44 3.55
CA ASP A 303 -0.56 32.97 2.18
C ASP A 303 -1.80 33.83 1.87
N VAL A 304 -2.98 33.38 2.31
CA VAL A 304 -4.25 34.11 2.16
C VAL A 304 -4.19 35.44 2.91
N ALA A 305 -3.70 35.44 4.15
CA ALA A 305 -3.54 36.65 4.96
C ALA A 305 -2.58 37.65 4.33
N TRP A 306 -1.47 37.17 3.76
CA TRP A 306 -0.54 38.02 3.02
C TRP A 306 -1.21 38.67 1.81
N HIS A 307 -1.95 37.91 1.00
CA HIS A 307 -2.68 38.44 -0.16
C HIS A 307 -3.84 39.37 0.23
N LEU A 308 -4.40 39.23 1.43
CA LEU A 308 -5.38 40.15 2.03
C LEU A 308 -4.75 41.47 2.51
N GLY A 309 -3.43 41.62 2.41
CA GLY A 309 -2.70 42.82 2.82
C GLY A 309 -2.39 42.87 4.32
N LEU A 310 -2.43 41.72 5.01
CA LEU A 310 -1.99 41.62 6.40
C LEU A 310 -0.48 41.36 6.44
N ASN A 311 0.22 42.03 7.36
CA ASN A 311 1.63 41.84 7.61
C ASN A 311 1.85 40.95 8.84
N GLN A 312 2.76 40.00 8.72
CA GLN A 312 3.16 39.16 9.85
C GLN A 312 3.92 40.00 10.90
N ASP A 313 3.56 39.86 12.18
CA ASP A 313 4.24 40.54 13.28
C ASP A 313 5.60 39.88 13.57
N ASN A 314 6.66 40.68 13.62
CA ASN A 314 8.01 40.23 13.99
C ASN A 314 8.06 39.57 15.38
N SER A 315 7.14 39.91 16.28
CA SER A 315 7.09 39.38 17.64
C SER A 315 6.34 38.04 17.75
N SER A 316 5.51 37.68 16.77
CA SER A 316 4.76 36.43 16.77
C SER A 316 4.44 35.97 15.36
N TYR A 317 5.03 34.86 14.93
CA TYR A 317 4.82 34.27 13.61
C TYR A 317 3.35 33.87 13.32
N ARG A 318 2.51 33.78 14.35
CA ARG A 318 1.08 33.47 14.20
C ARG A 318 0.22 34.72 14.07
N CYS A 319 0.74 35.91 14.34
CA CYS A 319 -0.01 37.15 14.37
C CYS A 319 0.16 37.92 13.06
N TRP A 320 -0.95 38.30 12.45
CA TRP A 320 -1.06 39.00 11.18
C TRP A 320 -1.87 40.28 11.39
N LYS A 321 -1.31 41.43 10.99
CA LYS A 321 -1.86 42.77 11.27
C LYS A 321 -1.99 43.58 10.00
N GLY A 322 -3.14 44.22 9.79
CA GLY A 322 -3.36 45.12 8.66
C GLY A 322 -4.69 45.86 8.80
N GLY A 323 -4.66 47.18 8.57
CA GLY A 323 -5.81 48.04 8.87
C GLY A 323 -6.21 47.95 10.35
N GLU A 324 -7.49 47.68 10.61
CA GLU A 324 -8.04 47.47 11.96
C GLU A 324 -8.01 45.99 12.40
N HIS A 325 -7.43 45.09 11.58
CA HIS A 325 -7.48 43.66 11.82
C HIS A 325 -6.21 43.13 12.49
N ILE A 326 -6.40 42.35 13.57
CA ILE A 326 -5.36 41.55 14.23
C ILE A 326 -5.80 40.08 14.20
N ILE A 327 -5.25 39.31 13.28
CA ILE A 327 -5.60 37.91 13.04
C ILE A 327 -4.51 36.98 13.59
N TYR A 328 -4.91 35.97 14.34
CA TYR A 328 -4.04 34.87 14.75
C TYR A 328 -4.36 33.64 13.92
N ILE A 329 -3.35 33.05 13.28
CA ILE A 329 -3.48 31.88 12.41
C ILE A 329 -2.81 30.67 13.07
N ASN A 330 -3.52 29.54 13.09
CA ASN A 330 -3.03 28.27 13.57
C ASN A 330 -3.54 27.13 12.68
N GLY A 331 -2.76 26.81 11.64
CA GLY A 331 -3.16 25.83 10.63
C GLY A 331 -4.38 26.34 9.86
N SER A 332 -5.47 25.56 9.84
CA SER A 332 -6.72 25.93 9.16
C SER A 332 -7.68 26.78 10.00
N TYR A 333 -7.28 27.15 11.22
CA TYR A 333 -8.09 27.96 12.14
C TYR A 333 -7.52 29.38 12.28
N TRP A 334 -8.40 30.36 12.43
CA TRP A 334 -8.01 31.73 12.72
C TRP A 334 -8.95 32.40 13.73
N SER A 335 -8.40 33.38 14.46
CA SER A 335 -9.16 34.24 15.38
C SER A 335 -8.81 35.71 15.19
N HIS A 336 -9.81 36.58 15.33
CA HIS A 336 -9.72 38.03 15.25
C HIS A 336 -9.89 38.63 16.64
N LEU A 337 -8.88 39.38 17.10
CA LEU A 337 -8.92 40.06 18.39
C LEU A 337 -9.57 41.44 18.23
N ALA A 338 -10.61 41.73 19.02
CA ALA A 338 -11.28 43.02 18.98
C ALA A 338 -10.35 44.17 19.47
N PRO A 339 -10.48 45.39 18.90
CA PRO A 339 -9.59 46.52 19.24
C PRO A 339 -9.55 46.91 20.73
N ASP A 340 -10.60 46.59 21.52
CA ASP A 340 -10.75 47.06 22.90
C ASP A 340 -9.98 46.24 23.97
N THR A 341 -9.26 45.19 23.57
CA THR A 341 -8.47 44.36 24.53
C THR A 341 -7.02 44.78 24.72
N GLN A 342 -6.58 45.94 24.19
CA GLN A 342 -5.19 46.43 24.36
C GLN A 342 -4.80 46.79 25.81
N LYS A 343 -5.70 46.67 26.81
CA LYS A 343 -5.44 47.03 28.21
C LYS A 343 -5.16 45.89 29.18
N THR A 344 -5.20 44.62 28.77
CA THR A 344 -4.81 43.52 29.69
C THR A 344 -3.77 42.64 29.04
N GLY A 345 -2.51 42.86 29.42
CA GLY A 345 -1.41 41.97 29.08
C GLY A 345 -1.67 40.54 29.52
N ASN A 346 -1.21 39.59 28.71
CA ASN A 346 -1.22 38.14 28.91
C ASN A 346 -2.59 37.45 28.82
N VAL A 347 -2.98 37.04 27.61
CA VAL A 347 -3.81 35.85 27.43
C VAL A 347 -3.12 34.90 26.45
N ALA A 348 -3.02 33.65 26.88
CA ALA A 348 -2.08 32.63 26.44
C ALA A 348 -2.21 32.19 24.96
N ALA A 349 -1.07 32.11 24.28
CA ALA A 349 -0.89 31.57 22.93
C ALA A 349 -0.90 30.03 22.86
N ASN A 350 -1.45 29.33 23.86
CA ASN A 350 -1.49 27.87 23.90
C ASN A 350 -2.86 27.37 24.39
N SER A 351 -3.81 27.23 23.46
CA SER A 351 -4.90 26.29 23.64
C SER A 351 -5.35 25.74 22.27
N GLN A 352 -4.98 24.49 22.02
CA GLN A 352 -5.76 23.65 21.13
C GLN A 352 -7.09 23.37 21.86
N LYS A 353 -8.17 23.96 21.33
CA LYS A 353 -9.59 23.73 21.63
C LYS A 353 -10.25 24.44 22.84
N THR A 354 -11.39 25.08 22.49
CA THR A 354 -12.71 25.06 23.16
C THR A 354 -13.03 25.98 24.33
N SER A 355 -12.60 27.24 24.28
CA SER A 355 -13.48 28.34 24.75
C SER A 355 -12.92 29.66 24.25
N ALA A 356 -13.56 30.20 23.21
CA ALA A 356 -13.30 31.57 22.78
C ALA A 356 -13.52 32.49 23.99
N SER A 357 -12.57 33.39 24.26
CA SER A 357 -12.84 34.56 25.08
C SER A 357 -14.12 35.23 24.56
N PRO A 358 -15.08 35.61 25.42
CA PRO A 358 -16.32 36.22 24.97
C PRO A 358 -16.03 37.45 24.10
N GLY A 359 -16.39 37.38 22.82
CA GLY A 359 -16.21 38.47 21.85
C GLY A 359 -15.11 38.32 20.79
N ALA A 360 -14.29 37.25 20.83
CA ALA A 360 -13.35 36.97 19.74
C ALA A 360 -14.09 36.37 18.53
N ILE A 361 -13.97 37.01 17.35
CA ILE A 361 -14.53 36.45 16.11
C ILE A 361 -13.58 35.37 15.61
N THR A 362 -14.07 34.17 15.36
CA THR A 362 -13.24 33.03 14.97
C THR A 362 -13.79 32.39 13.71
N GLY A 363 -12.90 31.83 12.89
CA GLY A 363 -13.32 31.09 11.71
C GLY A 363 -12.29 30.05 11.28
N THR A 364 -12.68 29.28 10.28
CA THR A 364 -11.89 28.19 9.74
C THR A 364 -11.81 28.30 8.22
N GLY A 365 -10.61 28.13 7.70
CA GLY A 365 -10.35 28.08 6.27
C GLY A 365 -10.36 29.42 5.54
N ALA A 366 -9.88 29.39 4.30
CA ALA A 366 -9.54 30.57 3.52
C ALA A 366 -10.79 31.36 3.13
N VAL A 367 -11.87 30.68 2.73
CA VAL A 367 -13.14 31.33 2.37
C VAL A 367 -13.68 32.16 3.54
N ALA A 368 -13.67 31.60 4.75
CA ALA A 368 -14.17 32.31 5.92
C ALA A 368 -13.29 33.53 6.27
N LEU A 369 -11.96 33.38 6.15
CA LEU A 369 -11.02 34.47 6.39
C LEU A 369 -11.23 35.62 5.40
N VAL A 370 -11.35 35.33 4.10
CA VAL A 370 -11.57 36.34 3.07
C VAL A 370 -12.90 37.07 3.28
N LYS A 371 -13.98 36.33 3.54
CA LYS A 371 -15.29 36.95 3.85
C LYS A 371 -15.21 37.90 5.04
N HIS A 372 -14.50 37.49 6.09
CA HIS A 372 -14.35 38.27 7.31
C HIS A 372 -13.55 39.56 7.09
N ILE A 373 -12.38 39.46 6.46
CA ILE A 373 -11.47 40.61 6.26
C ILE A 373 -12.00 41.59 5.20
N ASN A 374 -12.52 41.09 4.09
CA ASN A 374 -13.05 41.95 3.02
C ASN A 374 -14.49 42.42 3.28
N GLY A 375 -15.16 41.91 4.33
CA GLY A 375 -16.58 42.18 4.59
C GLY A 375 -17.50 41.75 3.45
N CYS A 376 -17.16 40.67 2.76
CA CYS A 376 -17.80 40.27 1.50
C CYS A 376 -18.63 38.99 1.61
N ASN A 377 -19.51 38.77 0.63
CA ASN A 377 -20.32 37.55 0.56
C ASN A 377 -19.52 36.37 -0.04
N PHE A 378 -20.11 35.17 -0.02
CA PHE A 378 -19.45 33.95 -0.51
C PHE A 378 -19.04 34.02 -1.99
N ARG A 379 -19.86 34.65 -2.85
CA ARG A 379 -19.55 34.77 -4.29
C ARG A 379 -18.37 35.70 -4.51
N GLU A 380 -18.34 36.81 -3.80
CA GLU A 380 -17.25 37.78 -3.84
C GLU A 380 -15.95 37.19 -3.30
N ALA A 381 -16.02 36.42 -2.21
CA ALA A 381 -14.85 35.72 -1.66
C ALA A 381 -14.28 34.69 -2.64
N ILE A 382 -15.13 33.94 -3.36
CA ILE A 382 -14.69 33.01 -4.41
C ILE A 382 -14.00 33.76 -5.54
N ALA A 383 -14.60 34.85 -6.03
CA ALA A 383 -14.01 35.63 -7.11
C ALA A 383 -12.63 36.19 -6.71
N TRP A 384 -12.51 36.67 -5.47
CA TRP A 384 -11.24 37.14 -4.91
C TRP A 384 -10.20 36.01 -4.80
N LEU A 385 -10.60 34.84 -4.32
CA LEU A 385 -9.70 33.67 -4.22
C LEU A 385 -9.23 33.20 -5.60
N ASN A 386 -10.11 33.23 -6.61
CA ASN A 386 -9.75 32.87 -7.98
C ASN A 386 -8.74 33.84 -8.58
N ASP A 387 -8.92 35.14 -8.34
CA ASP A 387 -8.04 36.20 -8.81
C ASP A 387 -6.64 36.11 -8.19
N ARG A 388 -6.51 35.67 -6.92
CA ARG A 388 -5.22 35.60 -6.20
C ARG A 388 -4.51 34.24 -6.30
N PHE A 389 -5.27 33.14 -6.29
CA PHE A 389 -4.74 31.78 -6.19
C PHE A 389 -5.05 30.90 -7.41
N GLY A 390 -5.75 31.45 -8.42
CA GLY A 390 -6.19 30.71 -9.59
C GLY A 390 -7.27 29.68 -9.29
N ASP A 391 -7.69 28.98 -10.35
CA ASP A 391 -8.79 28.02 -10.29
C ASP A 391 -8.52 26.87 -9.29
N GLU A 392 -7.30 26.32 -9.27
CA GLU A 392 -6.93 25.21 -8.37
C GLU A 392 -6.99 25.63 -6.89
N GLY A 393 -6.46 26.80 -6.56
CA GLY A 393 -6.46 27.31 -5.19
C GLY A 393 -7.86 27.64 -4.70
N MET A 394 -8.68 28.26 -5.55
CA MET A 394 -10.07 28.54 -5.26
C MET A 394 -10.88 27.26 -5.02
N GLN A 395 -10.73 26.24 -5.89
CA GLN A 395 -11.44 24.97 -5.73
C GLN A 395 -11.11 24.26 -4.42
N ARG A 396 -9.84 24.28 -4.00
CA ARG A 396 -9.38 23.72 -2.72
C ARG A 396 -10.06 24.43 -1.54
N ALA A 397 -10.08 25.76 -1.56
CA ALA A 397 -10.71 26.55 -0.51
C ALA A 397 -12.23 26.33 -0.42
N VAL A 398 -12.92 26.26 -1.56
CA VAL A 398 -14.35 25.96 -1.60
C VAL A 398 -14.63 24.54 -1.12
N THR A 399 -13.82 23.56 -1.51
CA THR A 399 -13.97 22.16 -1.10
C THR A 399 -13.83 22.01 0.41
N HIS A 400 -12.83 22.64 1.02
CA HIS A 400 -12.65 22.64 2.47
C HIS A 400 -13.83 23.33 3.18
N TYR A 401 -14.25 24.51 2.71
CA TYR A 401 -15.40 25.22 3.27
C TYR A 401 -16.68 24.38 3.20
N ALA A 402 -16.99 23.77 2.06
CA ALA A 402 -18.18 22.95 1.87
C ALA A 402 -18.21 21.74 2.82
N ARG A 403 -17.06 21.08 3.04
CA ARG A 403 -16.96 19.96 3.99
C ARG A 403 -17.27 20.38 5.42
N GLN A 404 -16.74 21.51 5.85
CA GLN A 404 -16.98 22.01 7.21
C GLN A 404 -18.46 22.37 7.40
N GLN A 405 -19.07 23.06 6.41
CA GLN A 405 -20.49 23.37 6.47
C GLN A 405 -21.35 22.10 6.49
N ALA A 406 -21.01 21.09 5.68
CA ALA A 406 -21.72 19.81 5.68
C ALA A 406 -21.64 19.09 7.05
N GLN A 407 -20.48 19.12 7.72
CA GLN A 407 -20.32 18.54 9.05
C GLN A 407 -21.17 19.26 10.11
N MET A 408 -21.28 20.59 10.03
CA MET A 408 -22.15 21.36 10.93
C MET A 408 -23.62 20.98 10.72
N VAL A 409 -24.07 20.90 9.46
CA VAL A 409 -25.45 20.51 9.13
C VAL A 409 -25.80 19.12 9.66
N ILE A 410 -24.91 18.14 9.49
CA ILE A 410 -25.14 16.76 9.99
C ILE A 410 -25.28 16.71 11.52
N GLN A 411 -24.62 17.61 12.25
CA GLN A 411 -24.70 17.68 13.71
C GLN A 411 -25.96 18.42 14.20
N GLU A 412 -26.44 19.40 13.44
CA GLU A 412 -27.52 20.30 13.86
C GLU A 412 -28.90 19.89 13.34
N GLN A 413 -28.96 19.19 12.20
CA GLN A 413 -30.22 18.86 11.53
C GLN A 413 -30.47 17.36 11.52
N GLU A 414 -31.59 16.95 12.10
CA GLU A 414 -32.08 15.57 11.98
C GLU A 414 -32.65 15.33 10.57
N ALA A 415 -32.38 14.15 10.02
CA ALA A 415 -32.94 13.75 8.73
C ALA A 415 -34.49 13.65 8.84
N PRO A 416 -35.25 14.16 7.85
CA PRO A 416 -36.70 14.02 7.84
C PRO A 416 -37.11 12.56 8.00
N GLN A 417 -38.03 12.30 8.94
CA GLN A 417 -38.59 10.97 9.12
C GLN A 417 -39.65 10.67 8.06
N PHE A 418 -39.78 9.38 7.70
CA PHE A 418 -40.81 8.95 6.76
C PHE A 418 -42.20 9.16 7.37
N VAL A 419 -43.11 9.74 6.59
CA VAL A 419 -44.52 9.90 6.96
C VAL A 419 -45.34 8.95 6.07
N PRO A 420 -46.04 7.96 6.65
CA PRO A 420 -46.88 7.05 5.86
C PRO A 420 -48.08 7.78 5.24
N PRO A 421 -48.65 7.26 4.13
CA PRO A 421 -49.92 7.75 3.59
C PRO A 421 -51.00 7.81 4.67
N VAL A 422 -51.90 8.79 4.56
CA VAL A 422 -52.97 8.96 5.55
C VAL A 422 -54.00 7.84 5.37
N PRO A 423 -54.34 7.07 6.43
CA PRO A 423 -55.37 6.05 6.32
C PRO A 423 -56.76 6.67 6.09
N ASP A 424 -57.46 6.18 5.08
CA ASP A 424 -58.85 6.46 4.79
C ASP A 424 -59.72 5.22 5.03
N LYS A 425 -60.49 5.25 6.13
CA LYS A 425 -61.38 4.15 6.50
C LYS A 425 -62.57 4.01 5.56
N SER A 426 -62.97 5.07 4.86
CA SER A 426 -64.11 5.02 3.94
C SER A 426 -63.83 4.10 2.75
N ASN A 427 -62.58 4.06 2.28
CA ASN A 427 -62.12 3.22 1.18
C ASN A 427 -61.74 1.78 1.57
N TRP A 428 -61.72 1.45 2.87
CA TRP A 428 -61.27 0.13 3.34
C TRP A 428 -62.05 -1.03 2.72
N HIS A 429 -63.36 -0.88 2.52
CA HIS A 429 -64.20 -1.93 1.94
C HIS A 429 -63.74 -2.34 0.52
N LEU A 430 -63.24 -1.39 -0.28
CA LEU A 430 -62.72 -1.63 -1.63
C LEU A 430 -61.40 -2.41 -1.58
N VAL A 431 -60.48 -1.99 -0.72
CA VAL A 431 -59.20 -2.69 -0.49
C VAL A 431 -59.43 -4.09 0.07
N HIS A 432 -60.34 -4.23 1.04
CA HIS A 432 -60.72 -5.51 1.61
C HIS A 432 -61.29 -6.45 0.54
N ASP A 433 -62.21 -5.97 -0.29
CA ASP A 433 -62.79 -6.74 -1.40
C ASP A 433 -61.73 -7.14 -2.43
N TYR A 434 -60.81 -6.24 -2.76
CA TYR A 434 -59.68 -6.55 -3.63
C TYR A 434 -58.81 -7.68 -3.05
N LEU A 435 -58.40 -7.58 -1.79
CA LEU A 435 -57.53 -8.59 -1.15
C LEU A 435 -58.24 -9.94 -0.98
N THR A 436 -59.53 -9.94 -0.66
CA THR A 436 -60.28 -11.18 -0.36
C THR A 436 -60.90 -11.82 -1.61
N LYS A 437 -61.58 -11.04 -2.46
CA LYS A 437 -62.28 -11.57 -3.64
C LYS A 437 -61.34 -11.76 -4.83
N LYS A 438 -60.48 -10.77 -5.10
CA LYS A 438 -59.55 -10.80 -6.25
C LYS A 438 -58.26 -11.53 -5.91
N ARG A 439 -57.58 -11.15 -4.83
CA ARG A 439 -56.32 -11.81 -4.39
C ARG A 439 -56.55 -13.12 -3.62
N ARG A 440 -57.81 -13.50 -3.36
CA ARG A 440 -58.20 -14.77 -2.71
C ARG A 440 -57.51 -15.01 -1.37
N LEU A 441 -57.16 -13.94 -0.65
CA LEU A 441 -56.63 -14.04 0.70
C LEU A 441 -57.79 -14.30 1.69
N PRO A 442 -57.58 -15.09 2.75
CA PRO A 442 -58.59 -15.30 3.79
C PRO A 442 -59.02 -13.99 4.44
N THR A 443 -60.32 -13.85 4.69
CA THR A 443 -60.89 -12.63 5.29
C THR A 443 -60.29 -12.37 6.68
N GLU A 444 -60.07 -13.44 7.44
CA GLU A 444 -59.50 -13.38 8.79
C GLU A 444 -58.07 -12.83 8.77
N LEU A 445 -57.27 -13.23 7.78
CA LEU A 445 -55.90 -12.71 7.60
C LEU A 445 -55.93 -11.22 7.26
N VAL A 446 -56.77 -10.82 6.30
CA VAL A 446 -56.85 -9.41 5.87
C VAL A 446 -57.33 -8.52 7.03
N GLN A 447 -58.30 -8.99 7.81
CA GLN A 447 -58.77 -8.29 9.01
C GLN A 447 -57.67 -8.18 10.08
N GLU A 448 -56.90 -9.23 10.32
CA GLU A 448 -55.79 -9.21 11.29
C GLU A 448 -54.72 -8.19 10.87
N LEU A 449 -54.35 -8.16 9.59
CA LEU A 449 -53.39 -7.18 9.06
C LEU A 449 -53.90 -5.75 9.22
N TYR A 450 -55.19 -5.52 9.00
CA TYR A 450 -55.83 -4.22 9.20
C TYR A 450 -55.86 -3.78 10.65
N GLN A 451 -56.26 -4.68 11.56
CA GLN A 451 -56.31 -4.41 13.00
C GLN A 451 -54.94 -4.08 13.58
N ARG A 452 -53.89 -4.76 13.08
CA ARG A 452 -52.49 -4.46 13.43
C ARG A 452 -51.94 -3.20 12.74
N GLY A 453 -52.72 -2.54 11.88
CA GLY A 453 -52.30 -1.37 11.11
C GLY A 453 -51.24 -1.67 10.05
N LEU A 454 -51.01 -2.94 9.70
CA LEU A 454 -50.01 -3.34 8.72
C LEU A 454 -50.48 -3.13 7.28
N VAL A 455 -51.80 -3.15 7.06
CA VAL A 455 -52.45 -2.87 5.79
C VAL A 455 -53.65 -1.96 6.00
N TYR A 456 -53.82 -0.93 5.18
CA TYR A 456 -55.01 -0.06 5.19
C TYR A 456 -55.28 0.52 3.80
N ALA A 457 -56.36 1.28 3.65
CA ALA A 457 -56.67 2.02 2.43
C ALA A 457 -56.27 3.49 2.56
N ASP A 458 -55.73 4.11 1.52
CA ASP A 458 -55.57 5.57 1.43
C ASP A 458 -56.73 6.22 0.65
N ASP A 459 -56.66 7.54 0.46
CA ASP A 459 -57.63 8.35 -0.26
C ASP A 459 -57.68 8.04 -1.78
N GLN A 460 -56.67 7.33 -2.29
CA GLN A 460 -56.56 6.91 -3.69
C GLN A 460 -56.97 5.44 -3.91
N GLU A 461 -57.56 4.80 -2.90
CA GLU A 461 -57.96 3.38 -2.91
C GLU A 461 -56.78 2.42 -3.13
N ASN A 462 -55.58 2.79 -2.70
CA ASN A 462 -54.46 1.86 -2.66
C ASN A 462 -54.57 0.98 -1.41
N ALA A 463 -54.24 -0.30 -1.55
CA ALA A 463 -53.84 -1.12 -0.42
C ALA A 463 -52.42 -0.69 0.00
N VAL A 464 -52.32 -0.02 1.14
CA VAL A 464 -51.06 0.48 1.70
C VAL A 464 -50.51 -0.56 2.68
N PHE A 465 -49.34 -1.12 2.37
CA PHE A 465 -48.62 -2.06 3.22
C PHE A 465 -47.48 -1.34 3.94
N LEU A 466 -47.49 -1.31 5.26
CA LEU A 466 -46.43 -0.64 6.02
C LEU A 466 -45.14 -1.47 6.05
N LEU A 467 -44.04 -0.81 5.67
CA LEU A 467 -42.69 -1.34 5.77
C LEU A 467 -42.09 -0.91 7.10
N ARG A 468 -41.49 -1.86 7.80
CA ARG A 468 -40.93 -1.66 9.13
C ARG A 468 -39.49 -2.13 9.16
N ASN A 469 -38.66 -1.47 9.96
CA ASN A 469 -37.40 -2.09 10.37
C ASN A 469 -37.70 -3.24 11.34
N LEU A 470 -36.67 -4.00 11.71
CA LEU A 470 -36.82 -5.19 12.55
C LEU A 470 -37.15 -4.86 14.01
N ASN A 471 -36.94 -3.61 14.42
CA ASN A 471 -37.39 -3.08 15.71
C ASN A 471 -38.88 -2.70 15.69
N GLY A 472 -39.55 -2.81 14.54
CA GLY A 472 -40.97 -2.51 14.36
C GLY A 472 -41.29 -1.07 13.98
N GLU A 473 -40.29 -0.20 13.84
CA GLU A 473 -40.50 1.20 13.46
C GLU A 473 -40.87 1.31 11.98
N THR A 474 -41.87 2.13 11.65
CA THR A 474 -42.26 2.37 10.27
C THR A 474 -41.19 3.15 9.53
N LYS A 475 -40.66 2.56 8.44
CA LYS A 475 -39.62 3.16 7.59
C LYS A 475 -40.08 3.38 6.16
N GLY A 476 -41.26 2.87 5.79
CA GLY A 476 -41.79 3.03 4.44
C GLY A 476 -43.20 2.50 4.29
N ALA A 477 -43.73 2.60 3.07
CA ALA A 477 -44.99 1.97 2.69
C ALA A 477 -44.94 1.52 1.22
N PHE A 478 -45.53 0.37 0.93
CA PHE A 478 -45.75 -0.14 -0.42
C PHE A 478 -47.23 0.05 -0.77
N LEU A 479 -47.50 0.59 -1.96
CA LEU A 479 -48.82 0.95 -2.43
C LEU A 479 -49.20 0.01 -3.56
N GLN A 480 -50.35 -0.62 -3.42
CA GLN A 480 -50.98 -1.42 -4.46
C GLN A 480 -52.35 -0.83 -4.80
N GLY A 481 -52.46 -0.17 -5.94
CA GLY A 481 -53.71 0.31 -6.48
C GLY A 481 -54.67 -0.83 -6.75
N THR A 482 -55.91 -0.64 -6.37
CA THR A 482 -56.96 -1.66 -6.45
C THR A 482 -57.85 -1.54 -7.69
N ARG A 483 -57.76 -0.41 -8.41
CA ARG A 483 -58.64 -0.05 -9.53
C ARG A 483 -58.33 -0.70 -10.89
N ALA A 484 -57.17 -1.32 -11.10
CA ALA A 484 -56.83 -1.91 -12.42
C ALA A 484 -56.76 -3.44 -12.43
N GLU A 485 -57.53 -4.02 -13.35
CA GLU A 485 -57.15 -5.02 -14.37
C GLU A 485 -58.39 -5.42 -15.22
N ASP A 486 -59.51 -4.68 -15.17
CA ASP A 486 -60.62 -4.85 -16.13
C ASP A 486 -60.28 -4.17 -17.46
N ASN A 487 -59.12 -4.49 -18.04
CA ASN A 487 -58.83 -4.19 -19.44
C ASN A 487 -59.63 -5.19 -20.29
N THR A 488 -60.92 -4.91 -20.48
CA THR A 488 -61.57 -5.34 -21.71
C THR A 488 -60.98 -4.51 -22.83
N LEU A 489 -60.30 -5.16 -23.76
CA LEU A 489 -59.95 -4.54 -25.04
C LEU A 489 -61.28 -4.17 -25.71
N GLU A 490 -61.57 -2.89 -25.87
CA GLU A 490 -62.56 -2.47 -26.88
C GLU A 490 -62.01 -2.83 -28.27
N GLU A 491 -62.89 -3.29 -29.16
CA GLU A 491 -62.56 -3.86 -30.49
C GLU A 491 -61.80 -2.90 -31.42
N ASP A 492 -61.63 -1.64 -31.04
CA ASP A 492 -61.05 -0.58 -31.87
C ASP A 492 -59.57 -0.27 -31.58
N ASN A 493 -58.92 -1.02 -30.67
CA ASN A 493 -57.49 -0.89 -30.37
C ASN A 493 -57.08 0.54 -29.93
N THR A 494 -58.02 1.33 -29.42
CA THR A 494 -57.74 2.66 -28.89
C THR A 494 -57.31 2.59 -27.43
N PHE A 495 -56.09 3.01 -27.14
CA PHE A 495 -55.56 3.08 -25.79
C PHE A 495 -56.18 4.26 -25.05
N THR A 496 -57.30 4.04 -24.33
CA THR A 496 -57.85 5.05 -23.42
C THR A 496 -57.06 5.02 -22.11
N GLY A 497 -56.16 5.97 -21.92
CA GLY A 497 -55.28 6.10 -20.74
C GLY A 497 -56.00 6.48 -19.44
N TYR A 498 -56.84 5.61 -18.89
CA TYR A 498 -57.45 5.80 -17.57
C TYR A 498 -57.08 4.69 -16.58
N ALA A 499 -56.27 5.08 -15.59
CA ALA A 499 -56.00 4.42 -14.31
C ALA A 499 -55.52 2.96 -14.32
N THR A 500 -54.31 2.70 -14.81
CA THR A 500 -53.53 1.54 -14.32
C THR A 500 -53.26 1.76 -12.82
N GLY A 501 -53.80 0.92 -11.94
CA GLY A 501 -53.59 0.94 -10.51
C GLY A 501 -52.11 1.01 -10.20
N PHE A 502 -51.70 2.06 -9.50
CA PHE A 502 -50.29 2.31 -9.19
C PHE A 502 -49.72 1.17 -8.35
N THR A 503 -48.53 0.68 -8.68
CA THR A 503 -47.82 -0.30 -7.85
C THR A 503 -46.41 0.23 -7.58
N GLY A 504 -46.05 0.42 -6.32
CA GLY A 504 -44.75 1.01 -5.96
C GLY A 504 -44.63 1.38 -4.49
N TYR A 505 -43.69 2.27 -4.17
CA TYR A 505 -43.45 2.73 -2.80
C TYR A 505 -43.95 4.16 -2.59
N ALA A 506 -44.40 4.47 -1.38
CA ALA A 506 -44.66 5.84 -0.95
C ALA A 506 -43.36 6.65 -0.91
N ILE A 507 -43.44 7.93 -1.26
CA ILE A 507 -42.29 8.85 -1.25
C ILE A 507 -41.70 8.93 0.17
N GLY A 508 -40.37 8.85 0.27
CA GLY A 508 -39.64 8.86 1.54
C GLY A 508 -39.41 7.47 2.16
N THR A 509 -39.90 6.39 1.55
CA THR A 509 -39.67 5.01 1.99
C THR A 509 -38.16 4.69 2.00
N LYS A 510 -37.63 4.33 3.18
CA LYS A 510 -36.25 3.85 3.37
C LYS A 510 -36.15 2.36 3.06
N ARG A 511 -36.02 2.01 1.78
CA ARG A 511 -35.99 0.62 1.30
C ARG A 511 -34.81 -0.23 1.81
N SER A 512 -33.75 0.38 2.31
CA SER A 512 -32.59 -0.31 2.89
C SER A 512 -32.74 -0.62 4.39
N ASP A 513 -33.78 -0.10 5.05
CA ASP A 513 -34.03 -0.23 6.49
C ASP A 513 -35.50 -0.56 6.78
N GLY A 514 -36.30 -0.87 5.76
CA GLY A 514 -37.74 -1.05 5.90
C GLY A 514 -38.24 -2.14 4.98
N TRP A 515 -38.90 -3.14 5.57
CA TRP A 515 -39.44 -4.29 4.84
C TRP A 515 -40.87 -4.58 5.29
N PHE A 516 -41.68 -5.12 4.38
CA PHE A 516 -42.90 -5.78 4.79
C PHE A 516 -42.54 -7.21 5.12
N TYR A 517 -42.82 -7.62 6.35
CA TYR A 517 -42.57 -8.99 6.78
C TYR A 517 -43.66 -9.50 7.71
N LEU A 518 -43.82 -10.82 7.69
CA LEU A 518 -44.69 -11.59 8.58
C LEU A 518 -43.87 -12.71 9.22
N GLN A 519 -44.30 -13.13 10.41
CA GLN A 519 -43.68 -14.24 11.13
C GLN A 519 -44.73 -15.28 11.48
N TRP A 520 -44.39 -16.57 11.32
CA TRP A 520 -45.27 -17.69 11.60
C TRP A 520 -44.45 -18.92 12.02
N GLY A 521 -45.08 -19.88 12.70
CA GLY A 521 -44.38 -21.04 13.28
C GLY A 521 -43.75 -20.76 14.65
N GLY A 522 -43.45 -21.82 15.39
CA GLY A 522 -42.82 -21.76 16.72
C GLY A 522 -43.59 -20.94 17.76
N GLN A 523 -42.92 -20.57 18.85
CA GLN A 523 -43.41 -19.64 19.87
C GLN A 523 -43.03 -18.19 19.52
N PRO A 524 -43.83 -17.17 19.91
CA PRO A 524 -43.56 -15.75 19.65
C PRO A 524 -42.14 -15.26 19.95
N THR A 525 -41.48 -15.86 20.94
CA THR A 525 -40.13 -15.52 21.42
C THR A 525 -39.00 -16.31 20.76
N ASP A 526 -39.30 -17.31 19.95
CA ASP A 526 -38.28 -18.14 19.30
C ASP A 526 -37.48 -17.32 18.29
N GLU A 527 -36.18 -17.61 18.19
CA GLU A 527 -35.31 -17.05 17.17
C GLU A 527 -35.76 -17.50 15.76
N ILE A 528 -35.59 -16.61 14.79
CA ILE A 528 -35.93 -16.91 13.40
C ILE A 528 -34.95 -17.96 12.87
N GLN A 529 -35.46 -19.13 12.49
CA GLN A 529 -34.65 -20.22 11.95
C GLN A 529 -34.67 -20.25 10.41
N LYS A 530 -35.72 -19.69 9.80
CA LYS A 530 -35.91 -19.67 8.36
C LYS A 530 -36.42 -18.30 7.89
N VAL A 531 -35.83 -17.78 6.82
CA VAL A 531 -36.33 -16.59 6.12
C VAL A 531 -36.67 -16.94 4.67
N VAL A 532 -37.85 -16.50 4.22
CA VAL A 532 -38.26 -16.57 2.81
C VAL A 532 -38.31 -15.16 2.24
N LEU A 533 -37.55 -14.92 1.19
CA LEU A 533 -37.43 -13.64 0.48
C LEU A 533 -38.33 -13.65 -0.76
N LEU A 534 -39.20 -12.64 -0.87
CA LEU A 534 -40.20 -12.53 -1.94
C LEU A 534 -40.23 -11.13 -2.54
N LYS A 535 -40.74 -10.99 -3.77
CA LYS A 535 -40.68 -9.72 -4.52
C LYS A 535 -41.58 -8.60 -3.97
N SER A 536 -42.71 -8.93 -3.34
CA SER A 536 -43.70 -7.93 -2.91
C SER A 536 -44.54 -8.40 -1.71
N PRO A 537 -45.23 -7.47 -1.00
CA PRO A 537 -46.11 -7.84 0.11
C PRO A 537 -47.19 -8.85 -0.28
N LEU A 538 -47.70 -8.78 -1.51
CA LEU A 538 -48.71 -9.71 -2.01
C LEU A 538 -48.16 -11.12 -2.20
N ASP A 539 -46.90 -11.26 -2.62
CA ASP A 539 -46.25 -12.57 -2.72
C ASP A 539 -45.94 -13.13 -1.35
N VAL A 540 -45.49 -12.29 -0.41
CA VAL A 540 -45.37 -12.67 1.00
C VAL A 540 -46.66 -13.29 1.52
N LEU A 541 -47.79 -12.63 1.27
CA LEU A 541 -49.11 -13.14 1.67
C LEU A 541 -49.49 -14.42 0.94
N SER A 542 -49.27 -14.48 -0.38
CA SER A 542 -49.63 -15.65 -1.20
C SER A 542 -48.81 -16.88 -0.80
N TYR A 543 -47.51 -16.72 -0.61
CA TYR A 543 -46.61 -17.79 -0.19
C TYR A 543 -46.90 -18.25 1.24
N ALA A 544 -47.10 -17.32 2.18
CA ALA A 544 -47.46 -17.68 3.54
C ALA A 544 -48.76 -18.50 3.57
N MET A 545 -49.75 -18.18 2.73
CA MET A 545 -50.98 -18.96 2.63
C MET A 545 -50.79 -20.34 2.03
N LEU A 546 -49.93 -20.49 1.01
CA LEU A 546 -49.54 -21.80 0.51
C LEU A 546 -48.93 -22.67 1.61
N GLU A 547 -48.08 -22.09 2.47
CA GLU A 547 -47.49 -22.84 3.58
C GLU A 547 -48.51 -23.19 4.67
N VAL A 548 -49.44 -22.28 4.99
CA VAL A 548 -50.56 -22.58 5.91
C VAL A 548 -51.37 -23.77 5.40
N GLU A 549 -51.76 -23.78 4.13
CA GLU A 549 -52.55 -24.87 3.54
C GLU A 549 -51.78 -26.20 3.51
N ARG A 550 -50.45 -26.16 3.29
CA ARG A 550 -49.59 -27.37 3.37
C ARG A 550 -49.52 -27.97 4.77
N HIS A 551 -49.62 -27.15 5.83
CA HIS A 551 -49.54 -27.62 7.22
C HIS A 551 -50.90 -27.92 7.86
N ARG A 552 -52.01 -27.48 7.27
CA ARG A 552 -53.37 -27.61 7.81
C ARG A 552 -53.80 -29.07 8.11
N GLY A 553 -53.16 -30.05 7.48
CA GLY A 553 -53.41 -31.49 7.69
C GLY A 553 -52.37 -32.23 8.54
N LEU A 554 -51.35 -31.55 9.07
CA LEU A 554 -50.27 -32.15 9.87
C LEU A 554 -50.53 -32.04 11.37
N PRO A 555 -50.00 -32.95 12.21
CA PRO A 555 -50.09 -32.85 13.67
C PRO A 555 -49.53 -31.50 14.16
N GLY A 556 -50.37 -30.70 14.84
CA GLY A 556 -50.01 -29.38 15.34
C GLY A 556 -50.35 -28.20 14.42
N GLY A 557 -50.67 -28.43 13.14
CA GLY A 557 -51.23 -27.43 12.21
C GLY A 557 -50.36 -26.19 11.92
N VAL A 558 -49.14 -26.14 12.45
CA VAL A 558 -48.23 -24.99 12.43
C VAL A 558 -46.78 -25.51 12.37
N PRO A 559 -45.85 -24.85 11.65
CA PRO A 559 -44.43 -25.21 11.65
C PRO A 559 -43.83 -25.17 13.06
N GLN A 560 -43.00 -26.16 13.39
CA GLN A 560 -42.24 -26.20 14.65
C GLN A 560 -41.21 -25.07 14.73
N GLN A 561 -40.58 -24.74 13.61
CA GLN A 561 -39.59 -23.67 13.51
C GLN A 561 -40.25 -22.30 13.27
N ARG A 562 -39.60 -21.24 13.76
CA ARG A 562 -40.03 -19.86 13.50
C ARG A 562 -39.53 -19.38 12.14
N ILE A 563 -40.48 -18.99 11.28
CA ILE A 563 -40.25 -18.57 9.90
C ILE A 563 -40.59 -17.09 9.76
N MET A 564 -39.77 -16.34 9.02
CA MET A 564 -40.07 -14.98 8.57
C MET A 564 -40.23 -14.92 7.05
N TYR A 565 -41.32 -14.34 6.58
CA TYR A 565 -41.53 -14.01 5.17
C TYR A 565 -41.26 -12.53 4.99
N MET A 566 -40.36 -12.15 4.10
CA MET A 566 -39.91 -10.78 3.94
C MET A 566 -39.92 -10.36 2.48
N THR A 567 -40.34 -9.14 2.23
CA THR A 567 -40.21 -8.51 0.91
C THR A 567 -38.79 -8.02 0.68
N VAL A 568 -38.14 -8.49 -0.36
CA VAL A 568 -36.87 -7.94 -0.86
C VAL A 568 -37.02 -7.82 -2.37
N ASP A 569 -37.13 -6.60 -2.86
CA ASP A 569 -37.41 -6.35 -4.28
C ASP A 569 -36.16 -5.94 -5.08
N SER A 570 -35.04 -5.71 -4.37
CA SER A 570 -33.75 -5.36 -4.95
C SER A 570 -32.61 -5.87 -4.05
N PRO A 571 -31.46 -6.30 -4.60
CA PRO A 571 -30.31 -6.67 -3.77
C PRO A 571 -29.82 -5.53 -2.89
N ARG A 572 -30.09 -4.27 -3.28
CA ARG A 572 -29.78 -3.06 -2.49
C ARG A 572 -30.61 -2.93 -1.20
N SER A 573 -31.72 -3.65 -1.12
CA SER A 573 -32.60 -3.69 0.06
C SER A 573 -32.34 -4.90 0.94
N LEU A 574 -31.41 -5.79 0.57
CA LEU A 574 -31.16 -7.03 1.29
C LEU A 574 -30.44 -6.75 2.62
N PRO A 575 -30.99 -7.14 3.78
CA PRO A 575 -30.32 -6.97 5.07
C PRO A 575 -29.26 -8.07 5.29
N VAL A 576 -28.14 -7.98 4.57
CA VAL A 576 -27.09 -9.01 4.53
C VAL A 576 -26.54 -9.33 5.92
N GLU A 577 -26.21 -8.31 6.72
CA GLU A 577 -25.64 -8.48 8.07
C GLU A 577 -26.55 -9.26 9.02
N LEU A 578 -27.86 -9.22 8.81
CA LEU A 578 -28.82 -9.99 9.59
C LEU A 578 -29.00 -11.40 9.03
N LEU A 579 -29.17 -11.52 7.71
CA LEU A 579 -29.55 -12.77 7.07
C LEU A 579 -28.40 -13.78 6.99
N GLN A 580 -27.16 -13.31 7.11
CA GLN A 580 -25.98 -14.18 7.13
C GLN A 580 -26.00 -15.21 8.28
N ASP A 581 -26.61 -14.85 9.42
CA ASP A 581 -26.66 -15.70 10.62
C ASP A 581 -27.90 -16.62 10.65
N ILE A 582 -28.83 -16.46 9.69
CA ILE A 582 -30.02 -17.29 9.61
C ILE A 582 -29.68 -18.65 8.99
N PRO A 583 -30.05 -19.78 9.63
CA PRO A 583 -29.74 -21.13 9.14
C PRO A 583 -30.29 -21.44 7.74
N GLU A 584 -31.54 -21.04 7.47
CA GLU A 584 -32.22 -21.34 6.20
C GLU A 584 -32.72 -20.04 5.54
N VAL A 585 -32.10 -19.63 4.44
CA VAL A 585 -32.57 -18.50 3.62
C VAL A 585 -33.09 -19.03 2.29
N ILE A 586 -34.35 -18.73 1.97
CA ILE A 586 -35.00 -19.14 0.71
C ILE A 586 -35.27 -17.91 -0.14
N CYS A 587 -34.78 -17.93 -1.38
CA CYS A 587 -35.17 -17.01 -2.43
C CYS A 587 -36.40 -17.58 -3.15
N ALA A 588 -37.59 -17.07 -2.84
CA ALA A 588 -38.84 -17.48 -3.46
C ALA A 588 -39.34 -16.39 -4.42
N TYR A 589 -38.59 -16.14 -5.50
CA TYR A 589 -39.00 -15.22 -6.56
C TYR A 589 -39.75 -15.95 -7.68
N ASP A 590 -40.53 -15.18 -8.45
CA ASP A 590 -41.31 -15.65 -9.60
C ASP A 590 -40.53 -16.58 -10.53
N ASN A 591 -41.24 -17.46 -11.23
CA ASN A 591 -40.67 -18.36 -12.22
C ASN A 591 -40.47 -17.64 -13.57
N ASN A 592 -39.58 -16.65 -13.60
CA ASN A 592 -39.21 -15.90 -14.78
C ASN A 592 -37.73 -15.46 -14.71
N ALA A 593 -37.23 -14.88 -15.81
CA ALA A 593 -35.83 -14.46 -15.92
C ALA A 593 -35.43 -13.42 -14.85
N ALA A 594 -36.31 -12.47 -14.52
CA ALA A 594 -36.05 -11.45 -13.50
C ALA A 594 -35.95 -12.06 -12.10
N GLY A 595 -36.78 -13.05 -11.79
CA GLY A 595 -36.69 -13.82 -10.55
C GLY A 595 -35.39 -14.60 -10.47
N ASP A 596 -34.95 -15.23 -11.57
CA ASP A 596 -33.66 -15.93 -11.67
C ASP A 596 -32.47 -15.02 -11.44
N GLU A 597 -32.45 -13.85 -12.06
CA GLU A 597 -31.43 -12.82 -11.84
C GLU A 597 -31.41 -12.35 -10.38
N MET A 598 -32.58 -12.05 -9.81
CA MET A 598 -32.69 -11.62 -8.42
C MET A 598 -32.16 -12.67 -7.44
N ALA A 599 -32.49 -13.95 -7.65
CA ALA A 599 -31.95 -15.02 -6.80
C ALA A 599 -30.44 -15.18 -6.96
N GLY A 600 -29.91 -15.05 -8.19
CA GLY A 600 -28.47 -15.07 -8.44
C GLY A 600 -27.75 -13.97 -7.66
N ALA A 601 -28.24 -12.73 -7.76
CA ALA A 601 -27.70 -11.59 -7.01
C ALA A 601 -27.80 -11.77 -5.49
N VAL A 602 -28.87 -12.39 -4.98
CA VAL A 602 -28.97 -12.72 -3.55
C VAL A 602 -27.96 -13.80 -3.16
N SER A 603 -27.78 -14.85 -3.96
CA SER A 603 -26.82 -15.92 -3.68
C SER A 603 -25.36 -15.46 -3.71
N GLU A 604 -25.04 -14.41 -4.48
CA GLU A 604 -23.71 -13.76 -4.42
C GLU A 604 -23.46 -13.06 -3.08
N LEU A 605 -24.49 -12.48 -2.46
CA LEU A 605 -24.41 -11.79 -1.18
C LEU A 605 -24.61 -12.72 0.03
N LEU A 606 -25.42 -13.76 -0.13
CA LEU A 606 -25.79 -14.76 0.87
C LEU A 606 -25.63 -16.17 0.27
N PRO A 607 -24.42 -16.76 0.31
CA PRO A 607 -24.15 -18.06 -0.33
C PRO A 607 -24.99 -19.23 0.19
N GLN A 608 -25.52 -19.14 1.41
CA GLN A 608 -26.44 -20.12 2.00
C GLN A 608 -27.87 -20.02 1.45
N ALA A 609 -28.20 -18.96 0.70
CA ALA A 609 -29.54 -18.76 0.16
C ALA A 609 -29.85 -19.77 -0.94
N THR A 610 -30.99 -20.45 -0.81
CA THR A 610 -31.47 -21.48 -1.74
C THR A 610 -32.62 -20.97 -2.59
N ARG A 611 -32.58 -21.24 -3.91
CA ARG A 611 -33.66 -20.84 -4.81
C ARG A 611 -34.80 -21.87 -4.80
N VAL A 612 -36.01 -21.39 -4.54
CA VAL A 612 -37.26 -22.14 -4.74
C VAL A 612 -38.12 -21.40 -5.78
N LYS A 613 -38.74 -22.15 -6.70
CA LYS A 613 -39.59 -21.60 -7.77
C LYS A 613 -41.03 -22.08 -7.63
N PRO A 614 -42.02 -21.24 -7.96
CA PRO A 614 -43.38 -21.70 -8.09
C PRO A 614 -43.55 -22.64 -9.30
N GLN A 615 -44.57 -23.51 -9.25
CA GLN A 615 -44.97 -24.30 -10.43
C GLN A 615 -45.70 -23.44 -11.46
N ALA A 616 -46.40 -22.40 -11.01
CA ALA A 616 -47.02 -21.38 -11.85
C ALA A 616 -46.03 -20.25 -12.18
N GLN A 617 -46.48 -19.18 -12.86
CA GLN A 617 -45.61 -18.04 -13.17
C GLN A 617 -45.18 -17.28 -11.90
N ASN A 618 -46.08 -17.19 -10.92
CA ASN A 618 -45.86 -16.51 -9.64
C ASN A 618 -46.61 -17.23 -8.49
N TRP A 619 -46.32 -16.85 -7.26
CA TRP A 619 -46.91 -17.49 -6.06
C TRP A 619 -48.40 -17.25 -5.91
N HIS A 620 -48.91 -16.12 -6.42
CA HIS A 620 -50.34 -15.84 -6.41
C HIS A 620 -51.11 -16.82 -7.31
N GLU A 621 -50.64 -17.06 -8.52
CA GLU A 621 -51.23 -18.06 -9.42
C GLU A 621 -51.15 -19.49 -8.86
N GLU A 622 -50.05 -19.84 -8.18
CA GLU A 622 -49.94 -21.14 -7.51
C GLU A 622 -50.97 -21.29 -6.39
N LEU A 623 -51.20 -20.24 -5.59
CA LEU A 623 -52.27 -20.21 -4.59
C LEU A 623 -53.65 -20.38 -5.23
N LEU A 624 -53.94 -19.68 -6.32
CA LEU A 624 -55.19 -19.82 -7.05
C LEU A 624 -55.41 -21.25 -7.57
N ALA A 625 -54.36 -21.89 -8.10
CA ALA A 625 -54.41 -23.26 -8.58
C ALA A 625 -54.75 -24.24 -7.44
N LEU A 626 -54.10 -24.08 -6.27
CA LEU A 626 -54.37 -24.91 -5.09
C LEU A 626 -55.82 -24.76 -4.61
N LEU A 627 -56.30 -23.53 -4.47
CA LEU A 627 -57.67 -23.26 -4.00
C LEU A 627 -58.73 -23.83 -4.95
N ARG A 628 -58.53 -23.68 -6.27
CA ARG A 628 -59.42 -24.29 -7.29
C ARG A 628 -59.42 -25.82 -7.19
N TRP A 629 -58.26 -26.43 -6.95
CA TRP A 629 -58.16 -27.87 -6.79
C TRP A 629 -58.92 -28.35 -5.54
N GLN A 630 -58.71 -27.70 -4.38
CA GLN A 630 -59.42 -28.04 -3.15
C GLN A 630 -60.94 -27.88 -3.28
N GLN A 631 -61.40 -26.84 -3.98
CA GLN A 631 -62.83 -26.63 -4.21
C GLN A 631 -63.44 -27.79 -5.01
N ARG A 632 -62.80 -28.20 -6.12
CA ARG A 632 -63.24 -29.35 -6.92
C ARG A 632 -63.27 -30.64 -6.10
N GLU A 633 -62.27 -30.85 -5.25
CA GLU A 633 -62.21 -32.04 -4.39
C GLU A 633 -63.38 -32.05 -3.39
N ARG A 634 -63.69 -30.92 -2.75
CA ARG A 634 -64.86 -30.80 -1.86
C ARG A 634 -66.17 -31.06 -2.59
N GLU A 635 -66.33 -30.49 -3.78
CA GLU A 635 -67.52 -30.69 -4.62
C GLU A 635 -67.67 -32.18 -5.00
N TYR A 636 -66.57 -32.83 -5.39
CA TYR A 636 -66.54 -34.26 -5.69
C TYR A 636 -66.91 -35.14 -4.49
N GLN A 637 -66.33 -34.87 -3.30
CA GLN A 637 -66.66 -35.60 -2.08
C GLN A 637 -68.14 -35.40 -1.67
N GLN A 638 -68.67 -34.20 -1.81
CA GLN A 638 -70.09 -33.92 -1.56
C GLN A 638 -71.00 -34.66 -2.53
N GLN A 639 -70.64 -34.73 -3.82
CA GLN A 639 -71.37 -35.51 -4.82
C GLN A 639 -71.33 -37.00 -4.50
N ARG A 640 -70.17 -37.56 -4.14
CA ARG A 640 -70.04 -38.96 -3.71
C ARG A 640 -70.90 -39.28 -2.49
N GLN A 641 -70.89 -38.43 -1.46
CA GLN A 641 -71.73 -38.62 -0.28
C GLN A 641 -73.23 -38.54 -0.61
N LYS A 642 -73.64 -37.65 -1.52
CA LYS A 642 -75.03 -37.59 -1.99
C LYS A 642 -75.44 -38.87 -2.72
N GLN A 643 -74.59 -39.38 -3.62
CA GLN A 643 -74.84 -40.64 -4.34
C GLN A 643 -74.87 -41.84 -3.39
N GLN A 644 -74.00 -41.88 -2.38
CA GLN A 644 -73.98 -42.95 -1.40
C GLN A 644 -75.25 -42.95 -0.53
N ARG A 645 -75.68 -41.78 -0.03
CA ARG A 645 -76.95 -41.65 0.71
C ARG A 645 -78.17 -41.99 -0.14
N GLN A 646 -78.13 -41.71 -1.44
CA GLN A 646 -79.19 -42.07 -2.36
C GLN A 646 -79.27 -43.59 -2.55
N ARG A 647 -78.13 -44.27 -2.75
CA ARG A 647 -78.07 -45.74 -2.83
C ARG A 647 -78.52 -46.42 -1.54
N GLU A 648 -78.12 -45.89 -0.38
CA GLU A 648 -78.57 -46.40 0.92
C GLU A 648 -80.09 -46.29 1.09
N ARG A 649 -80.70 -45.16 0.68
CA ARG A 649 -82.16 -44.99 0.66
C ARG A 649 -82.88 -45.90 -0.33
N GLU A 650 -82.30 -46.13 -1.52
CA GLU A 650 -82.87 -47.05 -2.51
C GLU A 650 -82.82 -48.50 -1.99
N SER A 651 -81.74 -48.91 -1.32
CA SER A 651 -81.65 -50.24 -0.68
C SER A 651 -82.57 -50.43 0.52
N GLU A 652 -82.88 -49.37 1.27
CA GLU A 652 -83.87 -49.41 2.37
C GLU A 652 -85.32 -49.51 1.87
N LEU A 653 -85.59 -49.13 0.62
CA LEU A 653 -86.93 -49.23 -0.01
C LEU A 653 -87.15 -50.58 -0.71
N GLU A 654 -86.08 -51.35 -0.98
CA GLU A 654 -86.13 -52.69 -1.58
C GLU A 654 -86.24 -53.84 -0.55
N LEU A 655 -86.05 -53.53 0.75
CA LEU A 655 -86.27 -54.41 1.90
C LEU A 655 -87.66 -54.17 2.52
#